data_AF-A0A352X0P6-F1
#
_entry.id   AF-A0A352X0P6-F1
#
_cell.length_a   1.000
_cell.length_b   1.000
_cell.length_c   1.000
_cell.angle_alpha   90.00
_cell.angle_beta   90.00
_cell.angle_gamma   90.00
#
_symmetry.space_group_name_H-M   'P 1'
#
loop_
_entity.id
_entity.type
_entity.pdbx_description
1 polymer ?
#
loop_
_entity_poly.entity_id
_entity_poly.type
_entity_poly.pdbx_seq_one_letter_code
_entity_poly.pdbx_strand_id
1 'polypeptide(L)'
;MTAGDVIADFAPAETECTSSDPSVAWVDQSGALNALKAGTATVTVPSEEGAAEYTVTVEGYSDGTPVMGNLKILARYNDNMQFYDGHVYLLFTSYQDGVTINVPDLYAGYEISDTYYKDINEDIANGSNHTGKDADKYFTFNKDMKSVTLDRGEIVTIGMYRDFDLSVPQAALGSIKNSSLWTELVKSGKSGIIETIFRMLDTGEMKFDIALEKIKAVLDEAGMDYTQLLDGVVDGGVCFNRELYNQKLEWDQYENVAYEMDITEKQLNVMQMYLGGNLNKFSILKNSCATVALRAWNAAVGTTDGEPNAYYLESTGEGIFALVDAPKTVRDGIVNRLPGYYLNNAEGVAEPDAGFQDDTGWVYVSAPEKVSPVAYHFADGKFSFDGNKTKMADLINAAKGDQKVYYNKDEQAIDVTVNWSAEDDVDGKTTINSIDFDVNGTKLTLGADHAPEDGIWFTTQVTDPVEGQDYYVVDANGKALASEYADGTLSFHAPTLPVTFKIVGSSEGAQNLLKTVIKGADSSIETFVYTLEDKQRRKLASLDEVEKGAKVYIETRFDDDDHLLSDITVNGESIFNDAHYDDQELAYFFIMPAKYTVLNISLATAEYEEIAKSIYQMAVGESVDVTQFIKLMVGGVEAPADQIESNFWTTKGCLEKNGNVYTAVKEGSELVRVSAVGNERVGSVFAIQVFADRDDMVKITYDEESEANPTILFRYDERWRYTSFSDYLVPKGSEVQVTTDVPEGKAILTMSANDSTIWPNESFHVNEDTNIDIKLADAAIENMPKEIKLSKKGDTYQLNAKSEYTGVYKLVPMYDSNIEYSSSDDILSVDQNGLITVVGEVPEDGAVAYIMARDVSSATNTSANTRVVIGDYKGDKVVGRLTIHARRIAQSELMAHASVTFTTYEDLDLDASYYEYYRPNDKYNDLMLDYEENPDKYPSDPALYNMDELGLEYRTSYFDVTKNGAYSDPAPISLVAGETITVSNYGFDSTNMTAVCKALKDSTLYKNSKECQALVYEMEQYINSGEDYDGSTTFDALAATLMQIYQISRQTGLNPADGASEGGLCIDRELYNQFRRNDTQFPNNYYTVEITADELAALKAYLANPNNNHYSFMAKNCSTGSVDMWNAVLSDKPELQLKGNMTGVATDPQSLYFDIGSLTEKDLTEDLPGHGGSDFYPRSVRYSEAVKDVIDKINAIGTVELTPESKAKIDAARDAFDHLNEVQQERVWNVDKLIAAEEAYHELEIAADKAAYEAYQKELV
;
A
#
# COMPACT_ATOMS: atom_id res chain seq x y z
N MET A 1 40.59 -39.02 -10.06
CA MET A 1 39.90 -38.63 -8.81
C MET A 1 38.43 -38.93 -8.99
N THR A 2 37.68 -39.07 -7.92
CA THR A 2 36.20 -39.10 -7.90
C THR A 2 35.70 -37.69 -7.59
N ALA A 3 34.50 -37.31 -8.03
CA ALA A 3 33.85 -36.07 -7.58
C ALA A 3 33.68 -36.10 -6.05
N GLY A 4 34.15 -35.06 -5.37
CA GLY A 4 34.28 -35.00 -3.91
C GLY A 4 35.64 -35.48 -3.34
N ASP A 5 36.56 -36.01 -4.16
CA ASP A 5 37.93 -36.28 -3.72
C ASP A 5 38.70 -34.96 -3.51
N VAL A 6 39.53 -34.92 -2.47
CA VAL A 6 40.50 -33.85 -2.22
C VAL A 6 41.90 -34.43 -2.02
N ILE A 7 42.89 -33.91 -2.74
CA ILE A 7 44.32 -34.20 -2.54
C ILE A 7 44.95 -32.99 -1.85
N ALA A 8 45.11 -33.08 -0.53
CA ALA A 8 45.90 -32.12 0.25
C ALA A 8 47.38 -32.10 -0.20
N ASP A 9 48.06 -30.98 0.05
CA ASP A 9 49.48 -30.75 -0.29
C ASP A 9 49.82 -30.96 -1.80
N PHE A 10 48.86 -30.72 -2.72
CA PHE A 10 49.09 -30.81 -4.17
C PHE A 10 50.03 -29.71 -4.67
N ALA A 11 49.87 -28.50 -4.14
CA ALA A 11 50.77 -27.37 -4.27
C ALA A 11 51.10 -26.81 -2.87
N PRO A 12 52.12 -25.93 -2.72
CA PRO A 12 52.28 -25.18 -1.48
C PRO A 12 51.10 -24.23 -1.25
N ALA A 13 50.66 -24.05 0.00
CA ALA A 13 49.69 -23.02 0.37
C ALA A 13 50.09 -21.62 -0.14
N GLU A 14 49.10 -20.78 -0.43
CA GLU A 14 49.24 -19.44 -1.05
C GLU A 14 49.85 -19.45 -2.48
N THR A 15 49.93 -20.60 -3.15
CA THR A 15 50.38 -20.68 -4.55
C THR A 15 49.22 -20.41 -5.51
N GLU A 16 49.32 -19.32 -6.30
CA GLU A 16 48.36 -18.98 -7.38
C GLU A 16 48.38 -20.02 -8.52
N CYS A 17 47.73 -21.16 -8.30
CA CYS A 17 47.51 -22.18 -9.31
C CYS A 17 46.33 -21.77 -10.21
N THR A 18 46.42 -22.04 -11.51
CA THR A 18 45.29 -21.87 -12.44
C THR A 18 44.77 -23.23 -12.90
N SER A 19 43.51 -23.29 -13.33
CA SER A 19 42.93 -24.49 -13.95
C SER A 19 42.30 -24.12 -15.29
N SER A 20 42.42 -25.00 -16.28
CA SER A 20 41.74 -24.84 -17.57
C SER A 20 40.22 -25.03 -17.46
N ASP A 21 39.77 -25.71 -16.40
CA ASP A 21 38.36 -25.82 -16.02
C ASP A 21 38.28 -25.97 -14.48
N PRO A 22 38.18 -24.85 -13.74
CA PRO A 22 38.03 -24.86 -12.29
C PRO A 22 36.78 -25.61 -11.81
N SER A 23 35.74 -25.70 -12.65
CA SER A 23 34.48 -26.36 -12.32
C SER A 23 34.56 -27.90 -12.36
N VAL A 24 35.60 -28.45 -12.99
CA VAL A 24 35.97 -29.87 -12.90
C VAL A 24 36.99 -30.10 -11.79
N ALA A 25 38.07 -29.34 -11.76
CA ALA A 25 39.05 -29.41 -10.67
C ALA A 25 39.84 -28.10 -10.50
N TRP A 26 40.09 -27.71 -9.25
CA TRP A 26 40.83 -26.49 -8.90
C TRP A 26 41.67 -26.68 -7.62
N VAL A 27 42.61 -25.78 -7.38
CA VAL A 27 43.49 -25.82 -6.18
C VAL A 27 43.16 -24.62 -5.30
N ASP A 28 42.90 -24.88 -4.02
CA ASP A 28 42.54 -23.85 -3.05
C ASP A 28 43.76 -23.17 -2.39
N GLN A 29 43.50 -22.16 -1.55
CA GLN A 29 44.53 -21.37 -0.86
C GLN A 29 45.42 -22.21 0.09
N SER A 30 44.96 -23.38 0.56
CA SER A 30 45.79 -24.31 1.34
C SER A 30 46.75 -25.12 0.47
N GLY A 31 46.59 -25.07 -0.86
CA GLY A 31 47.34 -25.87 -1.82
C GLY A 31 46.73 -27.25 -2.09
N ALA A 32 45.51 -27.51 -1.63
CA ALA A 32 44.81 -28.77 -1.89
C ALA A 32 44.08 -28.75 -3.23
N LEU A 33 44.19 -29.85 -4.00
CA LEU A 33 43.47 -30.06 -5.25
C LEU A 33 42.10 -30.69 -4.97
N ASN A 34 41.04 -30.00 -5.34
CA ASN A 34 39.64 -30.42 -5.18
C ASN A 34 39.09 -30.89 -6.53
N ALA A 35 38.49 -32.09 -6.57
CA ALA A 35 37.77 -32.61 -7.73
C ALA A 35 36.26 -32.40 -7.54
N LEU A 36 35.65 -31.56 -8.38
CA LEU A 36 34.26 -31.09 -8.17
C LEU A 36 33.24 -31.92 -8.96
N LYS A 37 33.40 -32.06 -10.28
CA LYS A 37 32.47 -32.82 -11.15
C LYS A 37 33.22 -33.66 -12.17
N ALA A 38 32.55 -34.66 -12.74
CA ALA A 38 33.14 -35.56 -13.72
C ALA A 38 33.62 -34.79 -14.98
N GLY A 39 34.84 -35.07 -15.45
CA GLY A 39 35.46 -34.34 -16.54
C GLY A 39 36.98 -34.50 -16.60
N THR A 40 37.67 -33.57 -17.27
CA THR A 40 39.13 -33.47 -17.21
C THR A 40 39.59 -32.02 -17.36
N ALA A 41 40.36 -31.54 -16.38
CA ALA A 41 40.96 -30.21 -16.37
C ALA A 41 42.49 -30.30 -16.38
N THR A 42 43.18 -29.28 -16.90
CA THR A 42 44.63 -29.12 -16.73
C THR A 42 44.86 -28.05 -15.66
N VAL A 43 45.45 -28.45 -14.54
CA VAL A 43 45.85 -27.58 -13.44
C VAL A 43 47.31 -27.19 -13.62
N THR A 44 47.59 -25.88 -13.57
CA THR A 44 48.90 -25.29 -13.81
C THR A 44 49.44 -24.67 -12.52
N VAL A 45 50.52 -25.25 -12.01
CA VAL A 45 51.19 -24.81 -10.77
C VAL A 45 52.45 -24.01 -11.13
N PRO A 46 52.59 -22.73 -10.73
CA PRO A 46 53.81 -21.97 -10.92
C PRO A 46 55.01 -22.57 -10.17
N SER A 47 56.19 -22.57 -10.79
CA SER A 47 57.45 -22.92 -10.11
C SER A 47 58.65 -22.14 -10.65
N GLU A 48 59.75 -22.08 -9.88
CA GLU A 48 60.98 -21.37 -10.28
C GLU A 48 61.67 -21.95 -11.53
N GLU A 49 61.39 -23.21 -11.90
CA GLU A 49 61.92 -23.85 -13.12
C GLU A 49 60.97 -23.72 -14.33
N GLY A 50 59.77 -23.17 -14.14
CA GLY A 50 58.69 -23.06 -15.13
C GLY A 50 57.34 -23.53 -14.56
N ALA A 51 56.24 -23.19 -15.23
CA ALA A 51 54.92 -23.68 -14.83
C ALA A 51 54.79 -25.19 -15.11
N ALA A 52 54.23 -25.93 -14.15
CA ALA A 52 54.01 -27.36 -14.23
C ALA A 52 52.52 -27.66 -14.49
N GLU A 53 52.21 -28.33 -15.59
CA GLU A 53 50.84 -28.66 -16.01
C GLU A 53 50.48 -30.11 -15.62
N TYR A 54 49.33 -30.28 -14.98
CA TYR A 54 48.81 -31.55 -14.47
C TYR A 54 47.41 -31.81 -15.02
N THR A 55 47.25 -32.86 -15.84
CA THR A 55 45.93 -33.29 -16.31
C THR A 55 45.21 -34.09 -15.21
N VAL A 56 44.15 -33.51 -14.66
CA VAL A 56 43.31 -34.07 -13.60
C VAL A 56 42.02 -34.60 -14.22
N THR A 57 41.89 -35.93 -14.31
CA THR A 57 40.64 -36.60 -14.70
C THR A 57 39.79 -36.92 -13.47
N VAL A 58 38.52 -36.55 -13.53
CA VAL A 58 37.52 -36.74 -12.48
C VAL A 58 36.44 -37.70 -12.98
N GLU A 59 36.19 -38.75 -12.21
CA GLU A 59 35.12 -39.74 -12.38
C GLU A 59 33.94 -39.34 -11.47
N GLY A 60 32.70 -39.70 -11.82
CA GLY A 60 31.52 -39.32 -11.04
C GLY A 60 31.46 -40.00 -9.66
N TYR A 61 30.84 -39.34 -8.68
CA TYR A 61 30.61 -39.91 -7.34
C TYR A 61 29.83 -41.22 -7.43
N SER A 62 30.28 -42.26 -6.72
CA SER A 62 29.59 -43.55 -6.69
C SER A 62 29.78 -44.27 -5.37
N ASP A 63 28.67 -44.41 -4.63
CA ASP A 63 28.55 -45.30 -3.47
C ASP A 63 28.09 -46.72 -3.85
N GLY A 64 28.01 -47.00 -5.16
CA GLY A 64 27.47 -48.23 -5.74
C GLY A 64 25.98 -48.18 -6.10
N THR A 65 25.26 -47.11 -5.75
CA THR A 65 23.88 -46.85 -6.19
C THR A 65 23.86 -45.81 -7.33
N PRO A 66 22.82 -45.79 -8.19
CA PRO A 66 22.76 -44.83 -9.30
C PRO A 66 22.52 -43.39 -8.80
N VAL A 67 22.94 -42.41 -9.61
CA VAL A 67 22.57 -41.00 -9.42
C VAL A 67 21.09 -40.84 -9.79
N MET A 68 20.28 -40.29 -8.87
CA MET A 68 18.84 -40.15 -9.07
C MET A 68 18.43 -38.78 -9.59
N GLY A 69 19.24 -37.75 -9.34
CA GLY A 69 18.93 -36.38 -9.67
C GLY A 69 19.92 -35.38 -9.08
N ASN A 70 19.70 -34.11 -9.40
CA ASN A 70 20.41 -32.97 -8.80
C ASN A 70 19.69 -32.52 -7.52
N LEU A 71 20.45 -32.15 -6.48
CA LEU A 71 19.96 -31.46 -5.30
C LEU A 71 20.60 -30.07 -5.22
N LYS A 72 19.75 -29.05 -5.12
CA LYS A 72 20.11 -27.63 -5.01
C LYS A 72 19.60 -27.06 -3.69
N ILE A 73 20.43 -26.32 -2.97
CA ILE A 73 20.02 -25.46 -1.86
C ILE A 73 20.00 -24.01 -2.34
N LEU A 74 18.92 -23.30 -2.02
CA LEU A 74 18.68 -21.91 -2.42
C LEU A 74 18.29 -21.08 -1.20
N ALA A 75 18.95 -19.95 -0.96
CA ALA A 75 18.62 -18.95 0.06
C ALA A 75 18.45 -17.57 -0.58
N ARG A 76 17.28 -16.94 -0.40
CA ARG A 76 16.96 -15.59 -0.94
C ARG A 76 17.39 -14.50 0.04
N TYR A 77 18.12 -13.48 -0.43
CA TYR A 77 18.62 -12.38 0.40
C TYR A 77 18.27 -10.98 -0.14
N ASN A 78 17.97 -10.03 0.76
CA ASN A 78 17.82 -8.60 0.46
C ASN A 78 18.06 -7.77 1.73
N ASP A 79 19.08 -6.91 1.76
CA ASP A 79 19.39 -6.01 2.91
C ASP A 79 18.27 -5.02 3.26
N ASN A 80 17.27 -4.81 2.39
CA ASN A 80 16.23 -3.76 2.54
C ASN A 80 14.81 -4.28 2.85
N MET A 81 14.60 -5.60 2.90
CA MET A 81 13.27 -6.20 3.18
C MET A 81 13.09 -6.56 4.65
N GLN A 82 11.85 -6.49 5.13
CA GLN A 82 11.50 -6.99 6.46
C GLN A 82 11.45 -8.54 6.48
N PHE A 83 11.67 -9.10 7.67
CA PHE A 83 11.71 -10.53 8.07
C PHE A 83 11.07 -11.57 7.13
N TYR A 84 9.86 -11.34 6.63
CA TYR A 84 8.95 -12.38 6.14
C TYR A 84 9.30 -12.99 4.77
N ASP A 85 10.14 -12.33 3.96
CA ASP A 85 10.51 -12.79 2.60
C ASP A 85 11.82 -13.63 2.56
N GLY A 86 12.52 -13.74 3.68
CA GLY A 86 13.75 -14.53 3.81
C GLY A 86 13.48 -16.03 3.82
N HIS A 87 13.56 -16.67 2.65
CA HIS A 87 13.34 -18.12 2.52
C HIS A 87 14.59 -18.90 2.13
N VAL A 88 14.68 -20.12 2.66
CA VAL A 88 15.64 -21.15 2.24
C VAL A 88 14.87 -22.40 1.84
N TYR A 89 15.23 -22.98 0.70
CA TYR A 89 14.57 -24.14 0.11
C TYR A 89 15.58 -25.18 -0.37
N LEU A 90 15.14 -26.42 -0.51
CA LEU A 90 15.77 -27.41 -1.38
C LEU A 90 14.99 -27.51 -2.68
N LEU A 91 15.69 -27.70 -3.79
CA LEU A 91 15.10 -28.09 -5.07
C LEU A 91 15.75 -29.42 -5.48
N PHE A 92 14.95 -30.41 -5.85
CA PHE A 92 15.44 -31.68 -6.40
C PHE A 92 14.90 -31.86 -7.82
N THR A 93 15.81 -32.07 -8.77
CA THR A 93 15.51 -32.34 -10.19
C THR A 93 15.83 -33.80 -10.51
N SER A 94 14.84 -34.57 -10.97
CA SER A 94 15.03 -35.99 -11.26
C SER A 94 15.81 -36.23 -12.55
N TYR A 95 16.73 -37.21 -12.56
CA TYR A 95 17.41 -37.72 -13.76
C TYR A 95 16.81 -39.05 -14.26
N GLN A 96 15.81 -39.59 -13.56
CA GLN A 96 15.19 -40.89 -13.87
C GLN A 96 13.67 -40.81 -13.82
N ASP A 97 13.04 -41.81 -14.41
CA ASP A 97 11.58 -41.89 -14.52
C ASP A 97 11.02 -42.67 -13.31
N GLY A 98 9.94 -42.18 -12.68
CA GLY A 98 9.30 -42.78 -11.51
C GLY A 98 9.96 -42.53 -10.14
N VAL A 99 10.85 -41.53 -10.01
CA VAL A 99 11.59 -41.25 -8.77
C VAL A 99 10.66 -40.70 -7.69
N THR A 100 10.40 -41.50 -6.66
CA THR A 100 9.46 -41.13 -5.59
C THR A 100 10.19 -40.56 -4.37
N ILE A 101 9.80 -39.35 -3.95
CA ILE A 101 10.20 -38.73 -2.69
C ILE A 101 9.03 -38.84 -1.71
N ASN A 102 9.20 -39.67 -0.68
CA ASN A 102 8.22 -39.94 0.37
C ASN A 102 8.58 -39.20 1.66
N VAL A 103 7.63 -38.43 2.20
CA VAL A 103 7.74 -37.66 3.44
C VAL A 103 6.49 -37.95 4.27
N PRO A 104 6.53 -38.96 5.18
CA PRO A 104 5.33 -39.42 5.90
C PRO A 104 4.64 -38.36 6.77
N ASP A 105 5.36 -37.33 7.20
CA ASP A 105 4.86 -36.18 7.97
C ASP A 105 4.75 -34.89 7.13
N LEU A 106 4.60 -35.01 5.80
CA LEU A 106 4.34 -33.85 4.92
C LEU A 106 3.06 -33.14 5.39
N TYR A 107 3.09 -31.82 5.50
CA TYR A 107 1.92 -31.03 5.89
C TYR A 107 0.91 -30.92 4.75
N ALA A 108 1.40 -30.63 3.54
CA ALA A 108 0.64 -30.63 2.30
C ALA A 108 1.58 -30.72 1.09
N GLY A 109 1.03 -30.92 -0.10
CA GLY A 109 1.72 -30.57 -1.34
C GLY A 109 0.80 -29.81 -2.27
N TYR A 110 1.39 -28.98 -3.13
CA TYR A 110 0.66 -28.39 -4.24
C TYR A 110 0.66 -29.36 -5.41
N GLU A 111 -0.54 -29.87 -5.72
CA GLU A 111 -0.80 -30.58 -6.97
C GLU A 111 -1.00 -29.53 -8.05
N ILE A 112 -0.02 -29.46 -8.95
CA ILE A 112 -0.10 -28.72 -10.19
C ILE A 112 -1.09 -29.44 -11.10
N SER A 113 -2.07 -28.73 -11.64
CA SER A 113 -2.99 -29.30 -12.63
C SER A 113 -2.26 -29.61 -13.94
N ASP A 114 -2.69 -30.64 -14.65
CA ASP A 114 -2.18 -30.96 -16.00
C ASP A 114 -2.32 -29.75 -16.95
N THR A 115 -3.33 -28.90 -16.68
CA THR A 115 -3.55 -27.62 -17.36
C THR A 115 -2.39 -26.65 -17.18
N TYR A 116 -1.75 -26.54 -16.01
CA TYR A 116 -0.60 -25.65 -15.84
C TYR A 116 0.65 -26.17 -16.56
N TYR A 117 0.92 -27.48 -16.49
CA TYR A 117 2.03 -28.04 -17.26
C TYR A 117 1.81 -27.87 -18.76
N LYS A 118 0.56 -27.98 -19.23
CA LYS A 118 0.19 -27.61 -20.59
C LYS A 118 0.43 -26.11 -20.85
N ASP A 119 -0.13 -25.23 -20.03
CA ASP A 119 -0.12 -23.79 -20.27
C ASP A 119 1.30 -23.17 -20.13
N ILE A 120 2.17 -23.71 -19.27
CA ILE A 120 3.60 -23.38 -19.23
C ILE A 120 4.38 -23.99 -20.39
N ASN A 121 4.18 -25.27 -20.74
CA ASN A 121 4.89 -25.85 -21.89
C ASN A 121 4.47 -25.15 -23.20
N GLU A 122 3.22 -24.69 -23.28
CA GLU A 122 2.79 -23.74 -24.28
C GLU A 122 3.55 -22.42 -24.11
N ASP A 123 3.35 -21.64 -23.05
CA ASP A 123 3.94 -20.29 -22.93
C ASP A 123 5.47 -20.26 -23.16
N ILE A 124 6.21 -21.28 -22.73
CA ILE A 124 7.65 -21.48 -23.01
C ILE A 124 7.93 -21.67 -24.50
N ALA A 125 7.29 -22.65 -25.17
CA ALA A 125 7.44 -22.86 -26.61
C ALA A 125 7.07 -21.60 -27.41
N ASN A 126 6.22 -20.79 -26.79
CA ASN A 126 5.65 -19.56 -27.30
C ASN A 126 6.38 -18.29 -26.80
N GLY A 127 7.62 -18.42 -26.33
CA GLY A 127 8.53 -17.30 -26.01
C GLY A 127 8.06 -16.37 -24.89
N SER A 128 7.06 -16.77 -24.12
CA SER A 128 6.36 -15.94 -23.14
C SER A 128 6.77 -16.31 -21.71
N ASN A 129 7.24 -15.32 -20.96
CA ASN A 129 7.40 -15.44 -19.52
C ASN A 129 6.01 -15.55 -18.86
N HIS A 130 5.78 -16.62 -18.10
CA HIS A 130 4.48 -16.98 -17.56
C HIS A 130 4.17 -16.15 -16.29
N THR A 131 3.83 -14.88 -16.49
CA THR A 131 3.65 -13.91 -15.39
C THR A 131 2.50 -14.29 -14.45
N GLY A 132 2.84 -14.98 -13.36
CA GLY A 132 1.94 -15.76 -12.48
C GLY A 132 0.86 -15.02 -11.67
N LYS A 133 0.07 -14.14 -12.29
CA LYS A 133 -1.11 -13.49 -11.68
C LYS A 133 -2.33 -14.40 -11.52
N ASP A 134 -2.32 -15.54 -12.21
CA ASP A 134 -3.42 -16.51 -12.28
C ASP A 134 -3.14 -17.83 -11.52
N ALA A 135 -2.05 -17.88 -10.76
CA ALA A 135 -1.53 -19.04 -10.02
C ALA A 135 -2.62 -19.88 -9.33
N ASP A 136 -3.54 -19.25 -8.60
CA ASP A 136 -4.60 -19.93 -7.81
C ASP A 136 -5.51 -20.85 -8.63
N LYS A 137 -5.57 -20.72 -9.97
CA LYS A 137 -6.31 -21.61 -10.88
C LYS A 137 -5.66 -22.98 -11.05
N TYR A 138 -4.36 -23.05 -10.81
CA TYR A 138 -3.48 -24.14 -11.23
C TYR A 138 -3.05 -25.06 -10.10
N PHE A 139 -3.20 -24.63 -8.85
CA PHE A 139 -2.66 -25.34 -7.69
C PHE A 139 -3.76 -25.84 -6.75
N THR A 140 -3.93 -27.16 -6.71
CA THR A 140 -4.75 -27.81 -5.69
C THR A 140 -3.90 -28.09 -4.46
N PHE A 141 -4.22 -27.44 -3.34
CA PHE A 141 -3.55 -27.65 -2.06
C PHE A 141 -3.99 -29.00 -1.43
N ASN A 142 -3.19 -30.04 -1.63
CA ASN A 142 -3.44 -31.37 -1.09
C ASN A 142 -2.71 -31.61 0.25
N LYS A 143 -3.40 -31.31 1.35
CA LYS A 143 -2.99 -31.64 2.74
C LYS A 143 -2.77 -33.14 3.01
N ASP A 144 -3.41 -34.00 2.22
CA ASP A 144 -3.37 -35.45 2.38
C ASP A 144 -2.23 -36.09 1.55
N MET A 145 -1.52 -35.31 0.72
CA MET A 145 -0.29 -35.74 0.05
C MET A 145 0.79 -36.13 1.08
N LYS A 146 1.50 -37.23 0.84
CA LYS A 146 2.66 -37.70 1.63
C LYS A 146 3.88 -38.07 0.79
N SER A 147 3.76 -38.04 -0.54
CA SER A 147 4.82 -38.38 -1.47
C SER A 147 4.60 -37.66 -2.81
N VAL A 148 5.68 -37.31 -3.49
CA VAL A 148 5.67 -36.88 -4.89
C VAL A 148 6.47 -37.90 -5.71
N THR A 149 5.95 -38.29 -6.86
CA THR A 149 6.71 -39.02 -7.88
C THR A 149 7.19 -38.01 -8.93
N LEU A 150 8.40 -38.20 -9.45
CA LEU A 150 9.06 -37.32 -10.41
C LEU A 150 9.62 -38.15 -11.58
N ASP A 151 9.25 -37.79 -12.80
CA ASP A 151 9.87 -38.31 -14.02
C ASP A 151 11.11 -37.49 -14.41
N ARG A 152 11.91 -37.94 -15.40
CA ARG A 152 13.17 -37.24 -15.75
C ARG A 152 12.91 -35.80 -16.18
N GLY A 153 13.64 -34.88 -15.58
CA GLY A 153 13.51 -33.43 -15.77
C GLY A 153 12.55 -32.76 -14.78
N GLU A 154 11.64 -33.50 -14.15
CA GLU A 154 10.72 -32.91 -13.18
C GLU A 154 11.44 -32.44 -11.92
N ILE A 155 11.02 -31.26 -11.42
CA ILE A 155 11.59 -30.58 -10.26
C ILE A 155 10.56 -30.55 -9.13
N VAL A 156 11.00 -30.72 -7.88
CA VAL A 156 10.21 -30.32 -6.70
C VAL A 156 11.00 -29.40 -5.79
N THR A 157 10.37 -28.31 -5.37
CA THR A 157 10.82 -27.48 -4.25
C THR A 157 10.31 -28.08 -2.94
N ILE A 158 11.23 -28.37 -2.02
CA ILE A 158 10.96 -28.86 -0.67
C ILE A 158 11.26 -27.73 0.30
N GLY A 159 10.26 -27.27 1.03
CA GLY A 159 10.36 -26.14 1.95
C GLY A 159 9.38 -26.26 3.10
N MET A 160 9.55 -25.42 4.13
CA MET A 160 8.55 -25.28 5.18
C MET A 160 7.65 -24.07 4.96
N TYR A 161 6.35 -24.30 5.10
CA TYR A 161 5.29 -23.31 5.02
C TYR A 161 4.44 -23.38 6.28
N ARG A 162 3.80 -22.26 6.65
CA ARG A 162 2.76 -22.24 7.69
C ARG A 162 1.39 -22.53 7.06
N ASP A 163 0.37 -22.68 7.89
CA ASP A 163 -1.01 -22.58 7.42
C ASP A 163 -1.24 -21.23 6.70
N PHE A 164 -1.85 -21.27 5.51
CA PHE A 164 -1.96 -20.11 4.62
C PHE A 164 -3.08 -19.14 5.06
N ASP A 165 -4.04 -19.62 5.84
CA ASP A 165 -5.06 -18.80 6.51
C ASP A 165 -4.47 -17.92 7.64
N LEU A 166 -3.17 -18.07 7.96
CA LEU A 166 -2.47 -17.31 9.00
C LEU A 166 -1.47 -16.31 8.40
N SER A 167 -1.68 -15.02 8.68
CA SER A 167 -0.67 -13.97 8.47
C SER A 167 0.57 -14.16 9.36
N VAL A 168 1.68 -13.47 9.03
CA VAL A 168 2.92 -13.53 9.81
C VAL A 168 2.70 -13.22 11.32
N PRO A 169 1.94 -12.17 11.70
CA PRO A 169 1.63 -11.91 13.11
C PRO A 169 0.84 -13.05 13.77
N GLN A 170 -0.15 -13.62 13.08
CA GLN A 170 -0.98 -14.71 13.63
C GLN A 170 -0.18 -16.00 13.84
N ALA A 171 0.75 -16.33 12.93
CA ALA A 171 1.62 -17.49 13.08
C ALA A 171 2.68 -17.30 14.19
N ALA A 172 3.21 -16.09 14.34
CA ALA A 172 4.09 -15.74 15.46
C ALA A 172 3.36 -15.83 16.81
N LEU A 173 2.17 -15.20 16.93
CA LEU A 173 1.32 -15.30 18.12
C LEU A 173 0.89 -16.75 18.40
N GLY A 174 0.54 -17.53 17.38
CA GLY A 174 0.20 -18.94 17.53
C GLY A 174 1.37 -19.76 18.07
N SER A 175 2.58 -19.52 17.56
CA SER A 175 3.80 -20.20 18.00
C SER A 175 4.10 -19.87 19.47
N ILE A 176 4.03 -18.59 19.84
CA ILE A 176 4.23 -18.12 21.22
C ILE A 176 3.14 -18.68 22.15
N LYS A 177 1.87 -18.62 21.76
CA LYS A 177 0.72 -19.15 22.52
C LYS A 177 0.81 -20.66 22.77
N ASN A 178 1.43 -21.39 21.86
CA ASN A 178 1.62 -22.84 21.92
C ASN A 178 3.02 -23.22 22.47
N SER A 179 3.79 -22.27 23.00
CA SER A 179 5.06 -22.55 23.68
C SER A 179 4.85 -23.11 25.08
N SER A 180 5.86 -23.83 25.57
CA SER A 180 5.91 -24.35 26.94
C SER A 180 5.76 -23.22 27.98
N LEU A 181 6.55 -22.14 27.85
CA LEU A 181 6.50 -20.97 28.73
C LEU A 181 5.15 -20.26 28.75
N TRP A 182 4.35 -20.35 27.68
CA TRP A 182 3.05 -19.67 27.66
C TRP A 182 2.08 -20.21 28.72
N THR A 183 2.33 -21.41 29.26
CA THR A 183 1.56 -21.91 30.41
C THR A 183 2.08 -21.37 31.75
N GLU A 184 3.35 -20.98 31.83
CA GLU A 184 4.04 -20.56 33.07
C GLU A 184 4.03 -19.03 33.28
N LEU A 185 3.92 -18.23 32.20
CA LEU A 185 3.82 -16.77 32.27
C LEU A 185 2.55 -16.26 32.96
N VAL A 186 2.70 -15.27 33.84
CA VAL A 186 1.59 -14.51 34.46
C VAL A 186 0.90 -13.57 33.45
N LYS A 187 -0.30 -13.08 33.78
CA LYS A 187 -1.13 -12.26 32.87
C LYS A 187 -0.40 -11.02 32.35
N SER A 188 0.28 -10.29 33.24
CA SER A 188 1.06 -9.09 32.88
C SER A 188 2.19 -9.38 31.88
N GLY A 189 2.99 -10.43 32.12
CA GLY A 189 4.06 -10.83 31.21
C GLY A 189 3.56 -11.24 29.82
N LYS A 190 2.40 -11.92 29.76
CA LYS A 190 1.72 -12.23 28.50
C LYS A 190 1.30 -10.96 27.75
N SER A 191 0.69 -10.00 28.45
CA SER A 191 0.31 -8.72 27.87
C SER A 191 1.51 -7.94 27.35
N GLY A 192 2.60 -7.82 28.13
CA GLY A 192 3.80 -7.07 27.74
C GLY A 192 4.51 -7.65 26.50
N ILE A 193 4.57 -8.99 26.38
CA ILE A 193 5.10 -9.67 25.19
C ILE A 193 4.20 -9.43 23.97
N ILE A 194 2.88 -9.61 24.12
CA ILE A 194 1.91 -9.37 23.03
C ILE A 194 1.96 -7.92 22.55
N GLU A 195 1.96 -6.96 23.47
CA GLU A 195 1.98 -5.54 23.17
C GLU A 195 3.28 -5.11 22.48
N THR A 196 4.44 -5.61 22.95
CA THR A 196 5.73 -5.30 22.33
C THR A 196 5.80 -5.83 20.88
N ILE A 197 5.27 -7.03 20.65
CA ILE A 197 5.22 -7.64 19.30
C ILE A 197 4.25 -6.87 18.39
N PHE A 198 3.05 -6.52 18.86
CA PHE A 198 2.11 -5.76 18.03
C PHE A 198 2.57 -4.33 17.75
N ARG A 199 3.10 -3.59 18.74
CA ARG A 199 3.65 -2.23 18.48
C ARG A 199 4.78 -2.25 17.45
N MET A 200 5.60 -3.31 17.41
CA MET A 200 6.64 -3.48 16.39
C MET A 200 6.07 -3.74 14.99
N LEU A 201 5.01 -4.54 14.89
CA LEU A 201 4.40 -4.96 13.63
C LEU A 201 3.42 -3.94 13.02
N ASP A 202 2.77 -3.13 13.86
CA ASP A 202 1.68 -2.21 13.48
C ASP A 202 2.20 -0.83 13.04
N THR A 203 3.15 -0.24 13.79
CA THR A 203 3.69 1.09 13.45
C THR A 203 5.00 1.05 12.66
N GLY A 204 5.79 -0.03 12.82
CA GLY A 204 7.14 -0.12 12.24
C GLY A 204 8.20 0.82 12.87
N GLU A 205 7.80 1.68 13.81
CA GLU A 205 8.69 2.67 14.43
C GLU A 205 9.59 2.08 15.52
N MET A 206 9.13 1.01 16.18
CA MET A 206 9.90 0.35 17.23
C MET A 206 11.01 -0.50 16.61
N LYS A 207 12.24 0.04 16.63
CA LYS A 207 13.44 -0.70 16.22
C LYS A 207 13.52 -2.05 16.94
N PHE A 208 13.81 -3.09 16.17
CA PHE A 208 13.83 -4.49 16.59
C PHE A 208 14.61 -4.72 17.90
N ASP A 209 15.80 -4.15 18.05
CA ASP A 209 16.62 -4.29 19.27
C ASP A 209 15.89 -3.80 20.54
N ILE A 210 15.08 -2.74 20.43
CA ILE A 210 14.30 -2.17 21.53
C ILE A 210 13.12 -3.08 21.90
N ALA A 211 12.48 -3.69 20.90
CA ALA A 211 11.45 -4.71 21.13
C ALA A 211 12.07 -5.97 21.78
N LEU A 212 13.26 -6.37 21.36
CA LEU A 212 14.00 -7.49 21.94
C LEU A 212 14.41 -7.24 23.40
N GLU A 213 15.00 -6.09 23.75
CA GLU A 213 15.34 -5.81 25.15
C GLU A 213 14.11 -5.69 26.06
N LYS A 214 12.95 -5.23 25.54
CA LYS A 214 11.68 -5.24 26.28
C LYS A 214 11.17 -6.67 26.55
N ILE A 215 11.20 -7.55 25.54
CA ILE A 215 10.85 -8.98 25.72
C ILE A 215 11.87 -9.64 26.67
N LYS A 216 13.15 -9.27 26.58
CA LYS A 216 14.22 -9.51 27.56
C LYS A 216 13.74 -9.27 29.00
N ALA A 217 13.54 -8.00 29.33
CA ALA A 217 13.18 -7.57 30.68
C ALA A 217 11.93 -8.29 31.24
N VAL A 218 10.88 -8.44 30.44
CA VAL A 218 9.63 -9.13 30.86
C VAL A 218 9.84 -10.62 31.18
N LEU A 219 10.86 -11.26 30.60
CA LEU A 219 11.19 -12.66 30.84
C LEU A 219 12.26 -12.83 31.94
N ASP A 220 13.23 -11.91 32.02
CA ASP A 220 14.23 -11.84 33.09
C ASP A 220 13.59 -11.56 34.46
N GLU A 221 12.59 -10.67 34.54
CA GLU A 221 11.78 -10.44 35.75
C GLU A 221 11.08 -11.70 36.27
N ALA A 222 10.72 -12.61 35.36
CA ALA A 222 10.10 -13.88 35.67
C ALA A 222 11.11 -15.04 35.81
N GLY A 223 12.40 -14.79 35.60
CA GLY A 223 13.47 -15.78 35.66
C GLY A 223 13.41 -16.85 34.56
N MET A 224 12.82 -16.54 33.40
CA MET A 224 12.55 -17.48 32.32
C MET A 224 13.46 -17.28 31.09
N ASP A 225 13.90 -18.39 30.50
CA ASP A 225 14.74 -18.37 29.29
C ASP A 225 13.89 -18.13 28.04
N TYR A 226 14.06 -16.95 27.44
CA TYR A 226 13.40 -16.53 26.20
C TYR A 226 13.49 -17.51 25.00
N THR A 227 14.48 -18.40 24.94
CA THR A 227 14.51 -19.45 23.90
C THR A 227 13.34 -20.42 24.02
N GLN A 228 12.80 -20.60 25.23
CA GLN A 228 11.64 -21.47 25.49
C GLN A 228 10.30 -20.81 25.11
N LEU A 229 10.25 -19.50 24.86
CA LEU A 229 9.05 -18.81 24.34
C LEU A 229 8.81 -19.11 22.85
N LEU A 230 9.89 -19.39 22.12
CA LEU A 230 9.88 -19.68 20.68
C LEU A 230 9.91 -21.19 20.38
N ASP A 231 9.86 -22.00 21.44
CA ASP A 231 9.83 -23.47 21.40
C ASP A 231 8.48 -24.03 20.93
N GLY A 232 7.45 -23.19 20.97
CA GLY A 232 6.10 -23.51 20.52
C GLY A 232 5.97 -23.63 19.01
N VAL A 233 4.77 -24.07 18.62
CA VAL A 233 4.52 -24.61 17.28
C VAL A 233 3.10 -24.27 16.79
N VAL A 234 2.94 -24.05 15.49
CA VAL A 234 1.63 -23.95 14.82
C VAL A 234 1.47 -25.04 13.79
N ASP A 235 0.23 -25.25 13.35
CA ASP A 235 -0.04 -26.10 12.21
C ASP A 235 0.47 -25.41 10.91
N GLY A 236 0.98 -26.22 9.99
CA GLY A 236 1.99 -25.80 9.01
C GLY A 236 3.16 -26.78 9.04
N GLY A 237 3.92 -26.97 7.97
CA GLY A 237 5.03 -27.92 7.98
C GLY A 237 5.82 -27.98 6.69
N VAL A 238 6.52 -29.09 6.45
CA VAL A 238 7.15 -29.35 5.15
C VAL A 238 6.06 -29.49 4.09
N CYS A 239 6.21 -28.75 2.99
CA CYS A 239 5.40 -28.92 1.79
C CYS A 239 6.26 -29.22 0.56
N PHE A 240 5.67 -29.96 -0.37
CA PHE A 240 6.12 -30.01 -1.75
C PHE A 240 5.45 -28.91 -2.57
N ASN A 241 6.24 -28.19 -3.35
CA ASN A 241 5.75 -27.26 -4.35
C ASN A 241 6.57 -27.48 -5.63
N ARG A 242 5.92 -27.93 -6.71
CA ARG A 242 6.55 -28.24 -8.02
C ARG A 242 6.79 -26.98 -8.90
N GLU A 243 6.44 -25.79 -8.41
CA GLU A 243 6.25 -24.58 -9.21
C GLU A 243 7.17 -23.40 -8.80
N LEU A 244 7.53 -23.31 -7.52
CA LEU A 244 8.10 -22.10 -6.90
C LEU A 244 9.41 -21.58 -7.52
N TYR A 245 10.08 -22.40 -8.32
CA TYR A 245 11.25 -22.00 -9.11
C TYR A 245 10.88 -20.93 -10.15
N ASN A 246 9.78 -21.13 -10.86
CA ASN A 246 9.39 -20.33 -12.02
C ASN A 246 8.82 -18.97 -11.59
N GLN A 247 7.88 -18.95 -10.64
CA GLN A 247 7.29 -17.70 -10.12
C GLN A 247 8.34 -16.73 -9.58
N LYS A 248 9.30 -17.24 -8.79
CA LYS A 248 10.22 -16.37 -8.06
C LYS A 248 11.32 -15.80 -8.94
N LEU A 249 11.80 -16.52 -9.95
CA LEU A 249 12.80 -15.98 -10.88
C LEU A 249 12.22 -14.90 -11.81
N GLU A 250 10.90 -14.84 -12.03
CA GLU A 250 10.25 -13.71 -12.72
C GLU A 250 10.01 -12.47 -11.84
N TRP A 251 9.86 -12.63 -10.51
CA TRP A 251 9.47 -11.55 -9.59
C TRP A 251 10.59 -11.03 -8.66
N ASP A 252 11.61 -11.84 -8.35
CA ASP A 252 12.68 -11.50 -7.39
C ASP A 252 13.99 -11.05 -8.06
N GLN A 253 14.12 -9.75 -8.35
CA GLN A 253 15.37 -9.11 -8.79
C GLN A 253 16.39 -8.92 -7.63
N TYR A 254 16.60 -9.96 -6.82
CA TYR A 254 17.39 -9.90 -5.59
C TYR A 254 18.55 -10.90 -5.56
N GLU A 255 19.57 -10.63 -4.73
CA GLU A 255 20.76 -11.46 -4.58
C GLU A 255 20.39 -12.85 -4.00
N ASN A 256 20.28 -13.83 -4.89
CA ASN A 256 19.97 -15.22 -4.54
C ASN A 256 21.25 -16.03 -4.33
N VAL A 257 21.19 -16.97 -3.38
CA VAL A 257 22.37 -17.72 -2.92
C VAL A 257 22.14 -19.20 -3.13
N ALA A 258 22.77 -19.76 -4.16
CA ALA A 258 22.50 -21.10 -4.64
C ALA A 258 23.77 -21.97 -4.70
N TYR A 259 23.63 -23.25 -4.36
CA TYR A 259 24.63 -24.29 -4.60
C TYR A 259 23.94 -25.61 -4.96
N GLU A 260 24.54 -26.39 -5.86
CA GLU A 260 23.95 -27.61 -6.43
C GLU A 260 24.96 -28.76 -6.54
N MET A 261 24.47 -30.00 -6.41
CA MET A 261 25.24 -31.21 -6.67
C MET A 261 24.35 -32.42 -6.98
N ASP A 262 24.88 -33.36 -7.75
CA ASP A 262 24.23 -34.65 -8.01
C ASP A 262 24.19 -35.55 -6.77
N ILE A 263 23.08 -36.26 -6.54
CA ILE A 263 22.91 -37.19 -5.41
C ILE A 263 22.49 -38.61 -5.81
N THR A 264 23.01 -39.60 -5.09
CA THR A 264 22.70 -41.03 -5.30
C THR A 264 21.36 -41.45 -4.71
N GLU A 265 20.88 -42.64 -5.09
CA GLU A 265 19.69 -43.29 -4.53
C GLU A 265 19.77 -43.38 -3.00
N LYS A 266 20.95 -43.73 -2.47
CA LYS A 266 21.18 -43.80 -1.03
C LYS A 266 21.11 -42.42 -0.37
N GLN A 267 21.70 -41.39 -0.96
CA GLN A 267 21.64 -40.01 -0.45
C GLN A 267 20.20 -39.47 -0.46
N LEU A 268 19.45 -39.71 -1.54
CA LEU A 268 18.04 -39.35 -1.68
C LEU A 268 17.17 -40.08 -0.64
N ASN A 269 17.45 -41.34 -0.34
CA ASN A 269 16.79 -42.09 0.74
C ASN A 269 17.12 -41.51 2.14
N VAL A 270 18.36 -41.10 2.39
CA VAL A 270 18.72 -40.45 3.67
C VAL A 270 18.04 -39.08 3.79
N MET A 271 17.95 -38.29 2.72
CA MET A 271 17.21 -37.03 2.69
C MET A 271 15.74 -37.23 3.10
N GLN A 272 15.06 -38.21 2.48
CA GLN A 272 13.68 -38.58 2.83
C GLN A 272 13.53 -39.00 4.31
N MET A 273 14.47 -39.78 4.83
CA MET A 273 14.47 -40.20 6.24
C MET A 273 14.58 -39.03 7.23
N TYR A 274 15.23 -37.93 6.85
CA TYR A 274 15.35 -36.72 7.67
C TYR A 274 14.21 -35.71 7.48
N LEU A 275 13.47 -35.81 6.36
CA LEU A 275 12.22 -35.06 6.14
C LEU A 275 11.02 -35.70 6.86
N GLY A 276 11.08 -37.00 7.16
CA GLY A 276 10.14 -37.64 8.09
C GLY A 276 10.50 -37.39 9.57
N GLY A 277 9.51 -37.10 10.41
CA GLY A 277 9.68 -36.95 11.86
C GLY A 277 9.04 -35.70 12.47
N ASN A 278 7.70 -35.65 12.56
CA ASN A 278 6.94 -34.56 13.20
C ASN A 278 7.20 -33.16 12.61
N LEU A 279 7.57 -33.08 11.33
CA LEU A 279 7.76 -31.80 10.62
C LEU A 279 6.44 -31.22 10.07
N ASN A 280 5.29 -31.80 10.43
CA ASN A 280 3.94 -31.27 10.18
C ASN A 280 3.52 -30.16 11.16
N LYS A 281 4.50 -29.56 11.86
CA LYS A 281 4.32 -28.38 12.71
C LYS A 281 5.45 -27.37 12.49
N PHE A 282 5.07 -26.13 12.16
CA PHE A 282 5.98 -25.00 11.94
C PHE A 282 6.42 -24.42 13.30
N SER A 283 7.70 -24.06 13.41
CA SER A 283 8.29 -23.49 14.64
C SER A 283 9.48 -22.61 14.31
N ILE A 284 9.49 -21.38 14.83
CA ILE A 284 10.49 -20.35 14.50
C ILE A 284 11.92 -20.85 14.73
N LEU A 285 12.19 -21.58 15.82
CA LEU A 285 13.52 -22.13 16.11
C LEU A 285 13.71 -23.58 15.65
N LYS A 286 12.69 -24.43 15.84
CA LYS A 286 12.88 -25.89 15.74
C LYS A 286 12.70 -26.39 14.31
N ASN A 287 11.71 -25.84 13.60
CA ASN A 287 11.20 -26.31 12.32
C ASN A 287 10.80 -25.08 11.46
N SER A 288 11.81 -24.35 11.00
CA SER A 288 11.71 -23.27 10.01
C SER A 288 12.28 -23.70 8.66
N CYS A 289 12.01 -22.93 7.60
CA CYS A 289 12.50 -23.19 6.24
C CYS A 289 14.01 -23.45 6.19
N ALA A 290 14.82 -22.55 6.75
CA ALA A 290 16.27 -22.71 6.89
C ALA A 290 16.66 -23.97 7.66
N THR A 291 16.09 -24.18 8.87
CA THR A 291 16.52 -25.33 9.70
C THR A 291 16.19 -26.69 9.09
N VAL A 292 15.09 -26.83 8.34
CA VAL A 292 14.75 -28.10 7.67
C VAL A 292 15.49 -28.26 6.34
N ALA A 293 15.61 -27.21 5.53
CA ALA A 293 16.42 -27.28 4.30
C ALA A 293 17.88 -27.64 4.62
N LEU A 294 18.50 -27.00 5.61
CA LEU A 294 19.87 -27.29 6.04
C LEU A 294 20.03 -28.68 6.64
N ARG A 295 19.05 -29.18 7.42
CA ARG A 295 19.08 -30.56 7.95
C ARG A 295 19.00 -31.59 6.83
N ALA A 296 18.07 -31.42 5.89
CA ALA A 296 17.89 -32.35 4.77
C ALA A 296 19.06 -32.28 3.78
N TRP A 297 19.63 -31.09 3.54
CA TRP A 297 20.90 -30.91 2.81
C TRP A 297 22.03 -31.68 3.46
N ASN A 298 22.37 -31.37 4.72
CA ASN A 298 23.47 -32.03 5.44
C ASN A 298 23.25 -33.55 5.55
N ALA A 299 22.00 -34.01 5.69
CA ALA A 299 21.67 -35.43 5.66
C ALA A 299 21.95 -36.09 4.31
N ALA A 300 21.65 -35.41 3.19
CA ALA A 300 21.92 -35.92 1.84
C ALA A 300 23.43 -35.88 1.50
N VAL A 301 24.14 -34.81 1.87
CA VAL A 301 25.49 -34.52 1.34
C VAL A 301 26.63 -34.65 2.35
N GLY A 302 26.36 -34.70 3.67
CA GLY A 302 27.38 -34.42 4.67
C GLY A 302 27.14 -34.87 6.12
N THR A 303 27.31 -36.18 6.37
CA THR A 303 28.01 -36.75 7.55
C THR A 303 28.16 -38.25 7.35
N THR A 304 29.25 -38.70 6.69
CA THR A 304 29.43 -40.11 6.28
C THR A 304 29.83 -41.06 7.41
N ASP A 305 30.39 -40.54 8.49
CA ASP A 305 30.91 -41.29 9.64
C ASP A 305 30.56 -40.68 11.02
N GLY A 306 30.00 -39.47 11.04
CA GLY A 306 29.62 -38.72 12.23
C GLY A 306 30.42 -37.42 12.44
N GLU A 307 31.46 -37.17 11.65
CA GLU A 307 32.19 -35.89 11.63
C GLU A 307 31.70 -35.00 10.46
N PRO A 308 31.78 -33.65 10.57
CA PRO A 308 31.44 -32.75 9.48
C PRO A 308 32.37 -32.90 8.26
N ASN A 309 31.80 -32.92 7.05
CA ASN A 309 32.57 -32.82 5.81
C ASN A 309 32.56 -31.38 5.25
N ALA A 310 33.27 -31.12 4.15
CA ALA A 310 33.35 -29.79 3.54
C ALA A 310 31.98 -29.20 3.13
N TYR A 311 31.01 -30.06 2.81
CA TYR A 311 29.66 -29.67 2.38
C TYR A 311 28.69 -29.42 3.54
N TYR A 312 29.13 -29.57 4.80
CA TYR A 312 28.31 -29.39 6.00
C TYR A 312 28.10 -27.91 6.34
N LEU A 313 26.85 -27.46 6.20
CA LEU A 313 26.42 -26.11 6.55
C LEU A 313 25.98 -26.05 8.02
N GLU A 314 26.62 -25.17 8.81
CA GLU A 314 26.22 -24.92 10.19
C GLU A 314 24.90 -24.14 10.26
N SER A 315 24.03 -24.53 11.20
CA SER A 315 22.74 -23.88 11.48
C SER A 315 22.80 -22.91 12.66
N THR A 316 24.01 -22.57 13.12
CA THR A 316 24.27 -21.81 14.35
C THR A 316 24.91 -20.45 14.06
N GLY A 317 24.09 -19.40 14.05
CA GLY A 317 24.54 -18.07 14.46
C GLY A 317 24.58 -17.96 15.99
N GLU A 318 25.37 -17.04 16.55
CA GLU A 318 25.35 -16.79 18.01
C GLU A 318 24.15 -15.92 18.42
N GLY A 319 23.57 -16.20 19.59
CA GLY A 319 22.35 -15.55 20.09
C GLY A 319 21.06 -16.30 19.74
N ILE A 320 19.90 -15.70 20.00
CA ILE A 320 18.58 -16.30 19.75
C ILE A 320 18.17 -16.25 18.27
N PHE A 321 19.10 -16.50 17.34
CA PHE A 321 18.98 -16.45 15.87
C PHE A 321 19.26 -15.15 15.08
N ALA A 322 19.54 -13.95 15.62
CA ALA A 322 18.90 -13.27 16.73
C ALA A 322 17.49 -12.82 16.29
N LEU A 323 16.54 -13.72 16.51
CA LEU A 323 15.09 -13.61 16.48
C LEU A 323 14.37 -13.32 15.15
N VAL A 324 14.99 -12.69 14.13
CA VAL A 324 14.38 -12.55 12.78
C VAL A 324 15.32 -12.66 11.56
N ASP A 325 16.65 -12.59 11.70
CA ASP A 325 17.56 -12.54 10.54
C ASP A 325 18.16 -13.92 10.16
N ALA A 326 17.56 -14.58 9.18
CA ALA A 326 17.91 -15.94 8.76
C ALA A 326 18.21 -16.19 7.26
N PRO A 327 18.49 -15.17 6.41
CA PRO A 327 19.17 -15.42 5.14
C PRO A 327 20.62 -14.90 5.09
N LYS A 328 21.05 -13.90 5.90
CA LYS A 328 22.44 -13.39 5.84
C LYS A 328 23.48 -14.41 6.32
N THR A 329 23.25 -15.02 7.47
CA THR A 329 24.16 -16.00 8.08
C THR A 329 24.20 -17.32 7.30
N VAL A 330 23.06 -17.74 6.74
CA VAL A 330 22.97 -18.92 5.86
C VAL A 330 23.70 -18.67 4.53
N ARG A 331 23.51 -17.49 3.92
CA ARG A 331 24.30 -17.03 2.78
C ARG A 331 25.78 -17.10 3.08
N ASP A 332 26.22 -16.41 4.13
CA ASP A 332 27.63 -16.31 4.46
C ASP A 332 28.21 -17.70 4.78
N GLY A 333 27.42 -18.63 5.34
CA GLY A 333 27.78 -20.04 5.49
C GLY A 333 27.97 -20.79 4.16
N ILE A 334 27.07 -20.61 3.19
CA ILE A 334 27.19 -21.17 1.83
C ILE A 334 28.43 -20.58 1.13
N VAL A 335 28.54 -19.25 1.08
CA VAL A 335 29.66 -18.50 0.47
C VAL A 335 31.03 -18.96 1.00
N ASN A 336 31.15 -19.18 2.32
CA ASN A 336 32.43 -19.52 2.94
C ASN A 336 32.78 -21.02 2.91
N ARG A 337 31.85 -21.93 2.54
CA ARG A 337 32.07 -23.39 2.57
C ARG A 337 31.87 -24.11 1.24
N LEU A 338 31.06 -23.56 0.34
CA LEU A 338 30.63 -24.19 -0.90
C LEU A 338 31.19 -23.42 -2.12
N PRO A 339 32.43 -23.71 -2.57
CA PRO A 339 33.01 -23.05 -3.72
C PRO A 339 32.25 -23.41 -5.01
N GLY A 340 31.94 -22.39 -5.82
CA GLY A 340 31.08 -22.50 -7.01
C GLY A 340 29.76 -21.72 -6.90
N TYR A 341 29.75 -20.59 -6.19
CA TYR A 341 28.55 -19.80 -5.91
C TYR A 341 28.32 -18.66 -6.94
N TYR A 342 27.07 -18.53 -7.40
CA TYR A 342 26.55 -17.54 -8.35
C TYR A 342 25.90 -16.31 -7.68
N LEU A 343 26.67 -15.22 -7.50
CA LEU A 343 26.13 -13.90 -7.11
C LEU A 343 25.39 -13.25 -8.30
N ASN A 344 24.06 -13.43 -8.37
CA ASN A 344 23.23 -12.67 -9.33
C ASN A 344 22.99 -11.24 -8.81
N ASN A 345 24.01 -10.40 -8.94
CA ASN A 345 23.98 -9.00 -8.50
C ASN A 345 23.38 -8.11 -9.60
N ALA A 346 22.45 -7.23 -9.22
CA ALA A 346 21.75 -6.37 -10.16
C ALA A 346 22.65 -5.45 -11.01
N GLU A 347 23.88 -5.14 -10.58
CA GLU A 347 24.84 -4.31 -11.33
C GLU A 347 25.66 -5.09 -12.39
N GLY A 348 24.96 -5.71 -13.35
CA GLY A 348 25.43 -5.80 -14.75
C GLY A 348 26.65 -6.67 -15.06
N VAL A 349 26.84 -7.79 -14.38
CA VAL A 349 27.82 -8.82 -14.80
C VAL A 349 27.21 -9.71 -15.89
N ALA A 350 27.92 -9.90 -17.00
CA ALA A 350 27.58 -10.90 -18.00
C ALA A 350 28.33 -12.21 -17.69
N GLU A 351 27.61 -13.32 -17.55
CA GLU A 351 28.23 -14.64 -17.44
C GLU A 351 28.83 -15.09 -18.78
N PRO A 352 30.08 -15.59 -18.82
CA PRO A 352 30.68 -16.11 -20.06
C PRO A 352 30.13 -17.48 -20.51
N ASP A 353 29.63 -18.30 -19.57
CA ASP A 353 29.35 -19.72 -19.78
C ASP A 353 27.98 -20.18 -19.20
N ALA A 354 27.05 -19.24 -18.95
CA ALA A 354 25.65 -19.59 -18.70
C ALA A 354 25.07 -20.26 -19.97
N GLY A 355 24.57 -21.50 -19.80
CA GLY A 355 24.44 -22.48 -20.87
C GLY A 355 23.32 -22.24 -21.88
N PHE A 356 23.29 -23.13 -22.88
CA PHE A 356 22.26 -23.23 -23.91
C PHE A 356 20.85 -23.36 -23.29
N GLN A 357 19.88 -22.69 -23.89
CA GLN A 357 18.47 -23.07 -23.83
C GLN A 357 18.35 -24.46 -24.47
N ASP A 358 17.73 -25.44 -23.79
CA ASP A 358 17.37 -26.73 -24.39
C ASP A 358 15.90 -26.74 -24.84
N ASP A 359 15.49 -27.85 -25.45
CA ASP A 359 14.15 -28.14 -25.99
C ASP A 359 13.00 -27.99 -24.95
N THR A 360 13.30 -27.68 -23.68
CA THR A 360 12.34 -27.43 -22.57
C THR A 360 12.37 -26.00 -22.00
N GLY A 361 13.29 -25.15 -22.48
CA GLY A 361 13.14 -23.68 -22.51
C GLY A 361 13.09 -22.87 -21.20
N TRP A 362 14.23 -22.73 -20.48
CA TRP A 362 14.37 -21.75 -19.38
C TRP A 362 15.76 -21.05 -19.36
N VAL A 363 15.81 -19.74 -19.02
CA VAL A 363 16.96 -18.97 -18.46
C VAL A 363 16.55 -17.48 -18.23
N TYR A 364 17.20 -16.73 -17.33
CA TYR A 364 16.75 -15.42 -16.78
C TYR A 364 17.76 -14.24 -16.94
N VAL A 365 17.37 -12.99 -16.56
CA VAL A 365 18.00 -11.69 -16.97
C VAL A 365 18.08 -10.62 -15.84
N SER A 366 18.84 -9.51 -16.01
CA SER A 366 19.09 -8.37 -15.06
C SER A 366 18.70 -6.97 -15.66
N ALA A 367 18.99 -5.73 -15.18
CA ALA A 367 20.12 -5.11 -14.40
C ALA A 367 19.73 -3.72 -13.71
N PRO A 368 20.58 -2.66 -13.48
CA PRO A 368 20.42 -1.70 -12.35
C PRO A 368 20.01 -0.22 -12.62
N GLU A 369 19.90 0.61 -11.55
CA GLU A 369 19.56 2.06 -11.55
C GLU A 369 20.30 2.89 -10.43
N LYS A 370 20.95 4.05 -10.75
CA LYS A 370 21.32 5.16 -9.79
C LYS A 370 21.72 6.51 -10.46
N VAL A 371 20.90 7.58 -10.40
CA VAL A 371 21.31 9.03 -10.35
C VAL A 371 20.18 9.85 -9.70
N SER A 372 20.48 10.91 -8.92
CA SER A 372 19.46 11.81 -8.30
C SER A 372 19.54 13.27 -8.83
N PRO A 373 18.42 13.91 -9.24
CA PRO A 373 18.44 15.21 -9.92
C PRO A 373 18.11 16.44 -9.05
N VAL A 374 18.66 17.61 -9.43
CA VAL A 374 18.18 18.93 -8.98
C VAL A 374 17.04 19.40 -9.88
N ALA A 375 15.92 19.84 -9.31
CA ALA A 375 14.73 20.18 -10.08
C ALA A 375 14.72 21.65 -10.55
N TYR A 376 14.71 21.86 -11.87
CA TYR A 376 14.43 23.14 -12.52
C TYR A 376 13.16 23.02 -13.38
N HIS A 377 12.39 24.10 -13.53
CA HIS A 377 11.24 24.13 -14.43
C HIS A 377 11.38 25.20 -15.51
N PHE A 378 11.40 24.76 -16.77
CA PHE A 378 11.30 25.63 -17.95
C PHE A 378 9.84 25.69 -18.41
N ALA A 379 9.29 26.90 -18.51
CA ALA A 379 8.00 27.17 -19.14
C ALA A 379 8.05 28.54 -19.85
N ASP A 380 7.44 28.65 -21.04
CA ASP A 380 7.22 29.90 -21.77
C ASP A 380 8.46 30.83 -21.94
N GLY A 381 9.66 30.24 -21.99
CA GLY A 381 10.92 30.99 -22.09
C GLY A 381 11.33 31.75 -20.82
N LYS A 382 10.67 31.49 -19.68
CA LYS A 382 11.04 32.02 -18.36
C LYS A 382 11.71 30.95 -17.52
N PHE A 383 12.80 31.34 -16.87
CA PHE A 383 13.46 30.55 -15.84
C PHE A 383 12.75 30.77 -14.50
N SER A 384 12.57 29.72 -13.70
CA SER A 384 12.05 29.81 -12.35
C SER A 384 12.86 28.92 -11.40
N PHE A 385 13.08 29.40 -10.18
CA PHE A 385 13.85 28.69 -9.14
C PHE A 385 12.89 28.23 -8.04
N ASP A 386 12.95 26.95 -7.67
CA ASP A 386 12.35 26.49 -6.41
C ASP A 386 13.25 26.96 -5.25
N GLY A 387 12.90 28.09 -4.66
CA GLY A 387 13.64 28.71 -3.55
C GLY A 387 13.71 27.83 -2.29
N ASN A 388 12.82 26.84 -2.15
CA ASN A 388 12.84 25.90 -1.04
C ASN A 388 13.84 24.74 -1.27
N LYS A 389 14.34 24.57 -2.49
CA LYS A 389 15.27 23.48 -2.88
C LYS A 389 16.62 23.95 -3.43
N THR A 390 16.72 25.20 -3.90
CA THR A 390 17.94 25.76 -4.49
C THR A 390 18.65 26.71 -3.52
N LYS A 391 19.75 26.25 -2.91
CA LYS A 391 20.61 27.12 -2.10
C LYS A 391 21.36 28.12 -2.97
N MET A 392 20.90 29.37 -3.00
CA MET A 392 21.54 30.46 -3.77
C MET A 392 23.02 30.69 -3.39
N ALA A 393 23.40 30.38 -2.15
CA ALA A 393 24.79 30.42 -1.68
C ALA A 393 25.72 29.49 -2.50
N ASP A 394 25.25 28.31 -2.91
CA ASP A 394 26.09 27.32 -3.59
C ASP A 394 26.37 27.73 -5.05
N LEU A 395 25.38 28.35 -5.72
CA LEU A 395 25.57 29.01 -7.02
C LEU A 395 26.55 30.20 -6.93
N ILE A 396 26.46 31.01 -5.86
CA ILE A 396 27.35 32.16 -5.64
C ILE A 396 28.78 31.71 -5.28
N ASN A 397 28.93 30.55 -4.63
CA ASN A 397 30.24 29.97 -4.33
C ASN A 397 30.91 29.37 -5.58
N ALA A 398 30.16 28.63 -6.41
CA ALA A 398 30.66 28.13 -7.69
C ALA A 398 31.16 29.26 -8.61
N ALA A 399 30.40 30.37 -8.69
CA ALA A 399 30.78 31.57 -9.43
C ALA A 399 32.03 32.31 -8.88
N LYS A 400 32.63 31.84 -7.77
CA LYS A 400 33.83 32.42 -7.14
C LYS A 400 35.09 31.54 -7.19
N GLY A 401 35.01 30.28 -7.67
CA GLY A 401 36.21 29.48 -7.92
C GLY A 401 35.99 28.01 -8.26
N ASP A 402 36.42 27.63 -9.47
CA ASP A 402 36.72 26.28 -10.02
C ASP A 402 35.72 25.11 -9.84
N GLN A 403 34.62 25.26 -9.08
CA GLN A 403 33.54 24.27 -9.03
C GLN A 403 32.52 24.51 -10.15
N LYS A 404 32.31 23.49 -10.99
CA LYS A 404 31.24 23.47 -11.99
C LYS A 404 29.91 23.06 -11.36
N VAL A 405 28.83 23.75 -11.74
CA VAL A 405 27.45 23.34 -11.45
C VAL A 405 26.87 22.68 -12.70
N TYR A 406 26.28 21.49 -12.53
CA TYR A 406 25.66 20.72 -13.59
C TYR A 406 24.15 20.60 -13.35
N TYR A 407 23.34 20.62 -14.42
CA TYR A 407 21.88 20.74 -14.30
C TYR A 407 21.06 19.58 -14.91
N ASN A 408 21.72 18.58 -15.49
CA ASN A 408 21.07 17.36 -16.01
C ASN A 408 22.00 16.14 -15.90
N LYS A 409 21.45 14.96 -16.23
CA LYS A 409 22.16 13.66 -16.22
C LYS A 409 23.30 13.54 -17.27
N ASP A 410 23.46 14.54 -18.12
CA ASP A 410 24.42 14.57 -19.24
C ASP A 410 25.63 15.49 -18.92
N GLU A 411 25.86 15.81 -17.64
CA GLU A 411 26.94 16.67 -17.10
C GLU A 411 27.09 18.04 -17.79
N GLN A 412 25.98 18.68 -18.17
CA GLN A 412 26.01 19.99 -18.83
C GLN A 412 26.18 21.13 -17.81
N ALA A 413 27.19 21.97 -18.03
CA ALA A 413 27.62 23.01 -17.10
C ALA A 413 26.94 24.37 -17.34
N ILE A 414 26.98 25.25 -16.34
CA ILE A 414 26.48 26.63 -16.38
C ILE A 414 27.63 27.61 -16.13
N ASP A 415 27.76 28.63 -16.98
CA ASP A 415 28.70 29.75 -16.80
C ASP A 415 27.99 30.97 -16.16
N VAL A 416 28.69 31.72 -15.29
CA VAL A 416 28.13 32.88 -14.56
C VAL A 416 29.08 34.09 -14.67
N THR A 417 28.55 35.30 -14.84
CA THR A 417 29.33 36.53 -15.03
C THR A 417 28.69 37.72 -14.31
N VAL A 418 29.46 38.49 -13.55
CA VAL A 418 28.98 39.72 -12.87
C VAL A 418 29.43 40.96 -13.62
N ASN A 419 28.49 41.78 -14.08
CA ASN A 419 28.76 43.03 -14.80
C ASN A 419 28.76 44.22 -13.83
N TRP A 420 29.91 44.89 -13.70
CA TRP A 420 30.10 46.04 -12.82
C TRP A 420 30.91 47.15 -13.49
N SER A 421 30.86 48.34 -12.91
CA SER A 421 31.61 49.52 -13.35
C SER A 421 31.95 50.41 -12.16
N ALA A 422 33.23 50.73 -11.99
CA ALA A 422 33.64 51.87 -11.17
C ALA A 422 33.48 53.16 -11.98
N GLU A 423 33.18 54.28 -11.31
CA GLU A 423 33.39 55.61 -11.88
C GLU A 423 34.83 56.04 -11.60
N ASP A 424 35.60 56.42 -12.63
CA ASP A 424 36.99 56.93 -12.52
C ASP A 424 37.12 58.29 -11.79
N ASP A 425 36.05 58.77 -11.15
CA ASP A 425 35.97 60.07 -10.50
C ASP A 425 36.31 59.99 -9.00
N VAL A 426 36.70 61.13 -8.43
CA VAL A 426 37.51 61.23 -7.19
C VAL A 426 36.85 60.67 -5.92
N ASP A 427 35.57 60.31 -5.98
CA ASP A 427 34.78 59.81 -4.86
C ASP A 427 34.87 58.30 -4.63
N GLY A 428 35.38 57.49 -5.56
CA GLY A 428 35.59 56.04 -5.35
C GLY A 428 34.28 55.25 -5.15
N LYS A 429 33.29 55.47 -6.02
CA LYS A 429 32.01 54.73 -6.03
C LYS A 429 32.07 53.53 -6.99
N THR A 430 31.46 52.43 -6.58
CA THR A 430 31.32 51.21 -7.40
C THR A 430 29.85 50.98 -7.71
N THR A 431 29.53 50.64 -8.97
CA THR A 431 28.19 50.25 -9.40
C THR A 431 28.17 48.82 -9.93
N ILE A 432 27.28 47.99 -9.41
CA ILE A 432 26.96 46.66 -9.98
C ILE A 432 25.74 46.82 -10.87
N ASN A 433 25.85 46.38 -12.13
CA ASN A 433 24.86 46.65 -13.18
C ASN A 433 23.92 45.47 -13.44
N SER A 434 24.47 44.26 -13.57
CA SER A 434 23.68 43.02 -13.72
C SER A 434 24.51 41.78 -13.37
N ILE A 435 23.84 40.63 -13.25
CA ILE A 435 24.47 39.31 -13.18
C ILE A 435 23.92 38.46 -14.32
N ASP A 436 24.81 37.84 -15.10
CA ASP A 436 24.47 37.01 -16.24
C ASP A 436 24.75 35.53 -15.97
N PHE A 437 23.90 34.66 -16.52
CA PHE A 437 24.02 33.20 -16.49
C PHE A 437 23.91 32.69 -17.93
N ASP A 438 24.81 31.82 -18.37
CA ASP A 438 24.77 31.22 -19.71
C ASP A 438 24.67 29.70 -19.59
N VAL A 439 23.65 29.14 -20.25
CA VAL A 439 23.35 27.71 -20.28
C VAL A 439 23.31 27.27 -21.74
N ASN A 440 24.37 26.58 -22.19
CA ASN A 440 24.52 26.11 -23.57
C ASN A 440 24.30 27.20 -24.66
N GLY A 441 24.69 28.45 -24.40
CA GLY A 441 24.49 29.59 -25.30
C GLY A 441 23.17 30.33 -25.12
N THR A 442 22.35 29.95 -24.13
CA THR A 442 21.13 30.66 -23.73
C THR A 442 21.44 31.53 -22.52
N LYS A 443 21.44 32.85 -22.73
CA LYS A 443 21.88 33.83 -21.73
C LYS A 443 20.70 34.50 -21.00
N LEU A 444 20.69 34.38 -19.67
CA LEU A 444 19.76 35.02 -18.74
C LEU A 444 20.48 36.18 -18.03
N THR A 445 19.81 37.31 -17.81
CA THR A 445 20.38 38.48 -17.11
C THR A 445 19.48 38.92 -15.95
N LEU A 446 20.00 38.82 -14.73
CA LEU A 446 19.45 39.43 -13.51
C LEU A 446 19.83 40.92 -13.49
N GLY A 447 18.85 41.77 -13.83
CA GLY A 447 18.92 43.23 -13.78
C GLY A 447 17.72 43.83 -13.05
N ALA A 448 17.46 45.12 -13.27
CA ALA A 448 16.45 45.90 -12.54
C ALA A 448 15.03 45.30 -12.54
N ASP A 449 14.65 44.62 -13.63
CA ASP A 449 13.28 44.11 -13.83
C ASP A 449 13.00 42.77 -13.12
N HIS A 450 14.00 42.16 -12.45
CA HIS A 450 13.95 40.78 -11.93
C HIS A 450 14.58 40.60 -10.53
N ALA A 451 14.75 41.65 -9.73
CA ALA A 451 15.26 41.51 -8.36
C ALA A 451 14.23 40.78 -7.45
N PRO A 452 14.68 39.88 -6.55
CA PRO A 452 13.81 39.24 -5.56
C PRO A 452 13.33 40.26 -4.50
N GLU A 453 12.17 40.01 -3.90
CA GLU A 453 11.55 40.95 -2.93
C GLU A 453 12.44 41.21 -1.71
N ASP A 454 13.18 40.20 -1.25
CA ASP A 454 14.15 40.30 -0.14
C ASP A 454 15.50 40.90 -0.54
N GLY A 455 15.70 41.31 -1.80
CA GLY A 455 16.94 41.90 -2.30
C GLY A 455 18.14 40.93 -2.39
N ILE A 456 19.34 41.49 -2.53
CA ILE A 456 20.59 40.74 -2.78
C ILE A 456 21.65 41.14 -1.76
N TRP A 457 22.33 40.15 -1.17
CA TRP A 457 23.50 40.37 -0.32
C TRP A 457 24.79 40.32 -1.13
N PHE A 458 25.65 41.33 -0.94
CA PHE A 458 26.98 41.41 -1.53
C PHE A 458 28.05 41.35 -0.44
N THR A 459 29.15 40.64 -0.72
CA THR A 459 30.27 40.47 0.20
C THR A 459 31.57 40.79 -0.53
N THR A 460 32.37 41.70 0.02
CA THR A 460 33.68 42.10 -0.51
C THR A 460 34.74 42.09 0.60
N GLN A 461 35.99 41.86 0.23
CA GLN A 461 37.13 42.20 1.09
C GLN A 461 37.35 43.71 1.08
N VAL A 462 37.72 44.28 2.23
CA VAL A 462 38.25 45.65 2.32
C VAL A 462 39.76 45.57 2.09
N THR A 463 40.24 46.11 0.97
CA THR A 463 41.69 46.22 0.71
C THR A 463 42.31 47.28 1.61
N ASP A 464 43.43 46.92 2.26
CA ASP A 464 44.16 47.75 3.23
C ASP A 464 43.30 48.30 4.39
N PRO A 465 42.69 47.43 5.23
CA PRO A 465 41.90 47.85 6.37
C PRO A 465 42.80 48.47 7.47
N VAL A 466 42.34 49.58 8.05
CA VAL A 466 43.04 50.25 9.15
C VAL A 466 42.73 49.52 10.46
N GLU A 467 43.79 49.06 11.14
CA GLU A 467 43.67 48.31 12.40
C GLU A 467 42.92 49.12 13.47
N GLY A 468 41.80 48.56 13.96
CA GLY A 468 40.93 49.23 14.94
C GLY A 468 39.95 50.25 14.36
N GLN A 469 39.70 50.25 13.04
CA GLN A 469 38.69 51.09 12.40
C GLN A 469 37.53 50.25 11.81
N ASP A 470 36.31 50.60 12.21
CA ASP A 470 35.09 50.03 11.62
C ASP A 470 34.78 50.62 10.24
N TYR A 471 34.22 49.79 9.37
CA TYR A 471 33.77 50.17 8.03
C TYR A 471 32.28 49.91 7.85
N TYR A 472 31.60 50.79 7.12
CA TYR A 472 30.20 50.63 6.75
C TYR A 472 29.96 51.07 5.29
N VAL A 473 28.86 50.58 4.70
CA VAL A 473 28.50 50.92 3.32
C VAL A 473 27.47 52.05 3.30
N VAL A 474 27.65 53.02 2.40
CA VAL A 474 26.64 54.03 2.07
C VAL A 474 26.19 53.91 0.62
N ASP A 475 24.93 54.29 0.35
CA ASP A 475 24.40 54.44 -0.99
C ASP A 475 25.00 55.66 -1.72
N ALA A 476 24.61 55.86 -2.98
CA ALA A 476 25.03 57.01 -3.78
C ALA A 476 24.73 58.39 -3.16
N ASN A 477 23.80 58.47 -2.20
CA ASN A 477 23.35 59.68 -1.48
C ASN A 477 24.04 59.87 -0.12
N GLY A 478 24.86 58.91 0.34
CA GLY A 478 25.47 58.93 1.66
C GLY A 478 24.61 58.38 2.80
N LYS A 479 23.48 57.72 2.50
CA LYS A 479 22.67 56.99 3.49
C LYS A 479 23.33 55.64 3.75
N ALA A 480 23.53 55.30 5.03
CA ALA A 480 24.01 53.96 5.41
C ALA A 480 23.06 52.86 4.93
N LEU A 481 23.62 51.82 4.31
CA LEU A 481 22.96 50.56 4.03
C LEU A 481 23.10 49.62 5.25
N ALA A 482 22.31 48.55 5.28
CA ALA A 482 22.56 47.48 6.25
C ALA A 482 23.86 46.75 5.85
N SER A 483 24.89 46.87 6.68
CA SER A 483 26.20 46.25 6.44
C SER A 483 26.85 45.75 7.73
N GLU A 484 27.52 44.61 7.63
CA GLU A 484 28.28 43.96 8.69
C GLU A 484 29.75 43.84 8.27
N TYR A 485 30.68 44.15 9.19
CA TYR A 485 32.11 44.09 8.96
C TYR A 485 32.77 43.14 9.97
N ALA A 486 33.38 42.07 9.49
CA ALA A 486 34.06 41.06 10.29
C ALA A 486 35.30 40.54 9.54
N ASP A 487 36.44 40.43 10.23
CA ASP A 487 37.68 39.82 9.72
C ASP A 487 38.09 40.28 8.30
N GLY A 488 38.12 41.61 8.08
CA GLY A 488 38.46 42.24 6.79
C GLY A 488 37.34 42.19 5.74
N THR A 489 36.29 41.42 6.01
CA THR A 489 35.17 41.13 5.11
C THR A 489 34.00 42.07 5.41
N LEU A 490 33.47 42.73 4.38
CA LEU A 490 32.31 43.62 4.46
C LEU A 490 31.15 43.03 3.66
N SER A 491 30.09 42.62 4.36
CA SER A 491 28.82 42.18 3.77
C SER A 491 27.80 43.32 3.83
N PHE A 492 27.01 43.53 2.78
CA PHE A 492 25.95 44.53 2.76
C PHE A 492 24.75 44.12 1.91
N HIS A 493 23.59 44.65 2.28
CA HIS A 493 22.32 44.42 1.59
C HIS A 493 22.05 45.47 0.51
N ALA A 494 21.62 45.02 -0.66
CA ALA A 494 21.18 45.85 -1.77
C ALA A 494 19.78 45.41 -2.23
N PRO A 495 18.72 46.23 -2.05
CA PRO A 495 17.35 45.83 -2.35
C PRO A 495 17.05 45.69 -3.85
N THR A 496 17.83 46.34 -4.73
CA THR A 496 17.62 46.33 -6.19
C THR A 496 18.95 46.47 -6.94
N LEU A 497 19.00 46.01 -8.19
CA LEU A 497 20.05 46.37 -9.16
C LEU A 497 19.53 47.40 -10.18
N PRO A 498 20.38 48.27 -10.76
CA PRO A 498 21.78 48.49 -10.39
C PRO A 498 21.93 49.12 -9.00
N VAL A 499 23.01 48.81 -8.29
CA VAL A 499 23.34 49.42 -6.99
C VAL A 499 24.68 50.15 -7.05
N THR A 500 24.67 51.44 -6.70
CA THR A 500 25.86 52.28 -6.56
C THR A 500 26.15 52.55 -5.10
N PHE A 501 27.35 52.19 -4.63
CA PHE A 501 27.72 52.24 -3.22
C PHE A 501 29.16 52.76 -3.01
N LYS A 502 29.45 53.16 -1.77
CA LYS A 502 30.77 53.57 -1.29
C LYS A 502 31.03 52.97 0.10
N ILE A 503 32.24 52.50 0.34
CA ILE A 503 32.71 52.05 1.66
C ILE A 503 33.26 53.27 2.42
N VAL A 504 32.89 53.43 3.69
CA VAL A 504 33.28 54.55 4.54
C VAL A 504 33.83 54.05 5.86
N GLY A 505 34.97 54.59 6.29
CA GLY A 505 35.56 54.32 7.61
C GLY A 505 34.98 55.25 8.68
N SER A 506 34.83 54.74 9.91
CA SER A 506 34.10 55.42 11.00
C SER A 506 34.65 56.77 11.51
N SER A 507 35.81 57.23 11.02
CA SER A 507 36.54 58.39 11.57
C SER A 507 36.01 59.76 11.12
N GLU A 508 35.21 59.86 10.06
CA GLU A 508 34.79 61.17 9.48
C GLU A 508 33.38 61.65 9.90
N GLY A 509 32.53 60.82 10.53
CA GLY A 509 31.09 61.12 10.68
C GLY A 509 30.57 61.66 12.02
N ALA A 510 31.24 61.39 13.15
CA ALA A 510 30.54 61.29 14.45
C ALA A 510 30.81 62.43 15.47
N GLN A 511 30.31 63.66 15.23
CA GLN A 511 30.51 64.79 16.18
C GLN A 511 29.28 65.35 16.93
N ASN A 512 28.02 65.08 16.55
CA ASN A 512 26.87 65.81 17.14
C ASN A 512 25.56 65.00 17.36
N LEU A 513 25.63 63.78 17.89
CA LEU A 513 24.44 63.05 18.36
C LEU A 513 24.67 62.37 19.72
N LEU A 514 24.47 63.12 20.81
CA LEU A 514 24.04 62.53 22.09
C LEU A 514 22.53 62.34 22.01
N LYS A 515 22.06 61.10 22.15
CA LYS A 515 20.64 60.75 22.00
C LYS A 515 20.32 59.49 22.80
N THR A 516 20.07 59.65 24.09
CA THR A 516 19.74 58.52 24.98
C THR A 516 18.46 57.85 24.49
N VAL A 517 18.57 56.57 24.13
CA VAL A 517 17.43 55.74 23.75
C VAL A 517 17.12 54.81 24.91
N ILE A 518 15.90 54.89 25.44
CA ILE A 518 15.35 53.80 26.26
C ILE A 518 14.81 52.77 25.28
N LYS A 519 15.31 51.53 25.36
CA LYS A 519 14.77 50.37 24.63
C LYS A 519 14.21 49.37 25.65
N GLY A 520 13.17 48.62 25.27
CA GLY A 520 12.63 47.50 26.06
C GLY A 520 11.42 47.82 26.95
N ALA A 521 11.07 49.09 27.15
CA ALA A 521 9.82 49.43 27.84
C ALA A 521 8.61 49.16 26.94
N ASP A 522 8.00 47.98 27.10
CA ASP A 522 6.67 47.69 26.54
C ASP A 522 5.61 48.59 27.21
N SER A 523 4.55 48.88 26.45
CA SER A 523 3.41 49.71 26.83
C SER A 523 2.56 49.15 27.98
N SER A 524 2.77 47.88 28.35
CA SER A 524 2.13 47.15 29.45
C SER A 524 2.63 47.52 30.84
N ILE A 525 3.82 48.15 30.98
CA ILE A 525 4.52 48.29 32.27
C ILE A 525 4.87 49.74 32.60
N GLU A 526 4.34 50.24 33.72
CA GLU A 526 4.64 51.59 34.22
C GLU A 526 6.06 51.64 34.81
N THR A 527 7.03 52.01 33.99
CA THR A 527 8.37 52.40 34.45
C THR A 527 8.38 53.84 34.98
N PHE A 528 8.89 54.01 36.20
CA PHE A 528 9.15 55.28 36.85
C PHE A 528 10.66 55.51 37.01
N VAL A 529 11.25 56.21 36.04
CA VAL A 529 12.63 56.73 36.16
C VAL A 529 12.58 58.10 36.85
N TYR A 530 13.32 58.30 37.94
CA TYR A 530 13.29 59.55 38.72
C TYR A 530 14.62 59.93 39.39
N THR A 531 14.78 61.20 39.77
CA THR A 531 15.81 61.67 40.71
C THR A 531 15.19 62.00 42.08
N LEU A 532 15.99 61.98 43.14
CA LEU A 532 15.60 62.52 44.45
C LEU A 532 16.21 63.91 44.66
N GLU A 533 15.38 64.94 44.57
CA GLU A 533 15.76 66.34 44.81
C GLU A 533 15.05 66.81 46.08
N ASP A 534 15.83 67.24 47.10
CA ASP A 534 15.34 67.58 48.45
C ASP A 534 14.40 66.51 49.09
N LYS A 535 14.63 65.23 48.76
CA LYS A 535 13.77 64.07 49.12
C LYS A 535 12.36 64.10 48.51
N GLN A 536 12.20 64.70 47.35
CA GLN A 536 11.02 64.57 46.49
C GLN A 536 11.39 63.72 45.26
N ARG A 537 10.55 62.76 44.89
CA ARG A 537 10.71 61.98 43.64
C ARG A 537 10.35 62.87 42.44
N ARG A 538 11.33 63.16 41.58
CA ARG A 538 11.15 63.92 40.34
C ARG A 538 11.19 62.97 39.13
N LYS A 539 10.02 62.55 38.63
CA LYS A 539 9.93 61.70 37.41
C LYS A 539 10.59 62.41 36.22
N LEU A 540 11.45 61.71 35.51
CA LEU A 540 12.15 62.21 34.32
C LEU A 540 11.31 61.90 33.08
N ALA A 541 11.11 62.89 32.21
CA ALA A 541 10.42 62.71 30.93
C ALA A 541 11.36 62.22 29.81
N SER A 542 12.63 62.58 29.89
CA SER A 542 13.75 61.93 29.21
C SER A 542 15.00 62.06 30.09
N LEU A 543 16.07 61.31 29.75
CA LEU A 543 17.35 61.38 30.48
C LEU A 543 18.24 62.56 30.06
N ASP A 544 17.75 63.44 29.17
CA ASP A 544 18.51 64.58 28.63
C ASP A 544 18.71 65.72 29.65
N GLU A 545 17.96 65.71 30.76
CA GLU A 545 17.98 66.73 31.82
C GLU A 545 18.79 66.34 33.07
N VAL A 546 19.57 65.25 33.03
CA VAL A 546 20.30 64.72 34.18
C VAL A 546 21.77 65.14 34.17
N GLU A 547 22.21 65.88 35.18
CA GLU A 547 23.64 66.21 35.33
C GLU A 547 24.48 64.95 35.66
N LYS A 548 25.67 64.88 35.05
CA LYS A 548 26.68 63.85 35.33
C LYS A 548 26.94 63.76 36.84
N GLY A 549 26.76 62.56 37.40
CA GLY A 549 26.97 62.29 38.83
C GLY A 549 25.70 62.32 39.68
N ALA A 550 24.53 62.66 39.12
CA ALA A 550 23.26 62.48 39.81
C ALA A 550 22.90 60.99 39.96
N LYS A 551 22.25 60.63 41.07
CA LYS A 551 21.69 59.28 41.30
C LYS A 551 20.29 59.21 40.69
N VAL A 552 20.14 58.35 39.68
CA VAL A 552 18.89 58.09 38.97
C VAL A 552 18.33 56.77 39.48
N TYR A 553 17.06 56.76 39.87
CA TYR A 553 16.32 55.60 40.35
C TYR A 553 15.35 55.09 39.28
N ILE A 554 15.07 53.79 39.32
CA ILE A 554 14.19 53.07 38.40
C ILE A 554 13.29 52.17 39.25
N GLU A 555 12.00 52.49 39.24
CA GLU A 555 10.92 51.72 39.86
C GLU A 555 10.02 51.19 38.74
N THR A 556 9.88 49.87 38.62
CA THR A 556 9.00 49.21 37.64
C THR A 556 7.75 48.71 38.32
N ARG A 557 6.58 48.89 37.68
CA ARG A 557 5.30 48.34 38.17
C ARG A 557 4.61 47.54 37.07
N PHE A 558 4.18 46.34 37.43
CA PHE A 558 3.44 45.42 36.57
C PHE A 558 1.94 45.59 36.85
N ASP A 559 1.19 46.03 35.85
CA ASP A 559 -0.29 45.93 35.86
C ASP A 559 -0.76 44.60 35.23
N ASP A 560 0.13 43.93 34.50
CA ASP A 560 -0.03 42.65 33.80
C ASP A 560 0.38 41.46 34.68
N ASP A 561 -0.21 40.28 34.41
CA ASP A 561 -0.17 39.13 35.34
C ASP A 561 1.06 38.22 35.15
N ASP A 562 1.68 38.20 33.95
CA ASP A 562 2.61 37.15 33.51
C ASP A 562 4.08 37.62 33.33
N HIS A 563 4.49 38.73 33.95
CA HIS A 563 5.79 39.36 33.69
C HIS A 563 6.62 39.70 34.94
N LEU A 564 7.95 39.58 34.81
CA LEU A 564 8.96 40.03 35.77
C LEU A 564 10.07 40.86 35.10
N LEU A 565 10.82 41.58 35.93
CA LEU A 565 12.03 42.30 35.56
C LEU A 565 13.21 41.32 35.51
N SER A 566 13.83 41.14 34.33
CA SER A 566 14.95 40.20 34.16
C SER A 566 16.32 40.88 34.19
N ASP A 567 16.43 42.12 33.72
CA ASP A 567 17.66 42.91 33.85
C ASP A 567 17.36 44.43 33.72
N ILE A 568 18.25 45.25 34.26
CA ILE A 568 18.37 46.66 33.96
C ILE A 568 19.82 46.93 33.57
N THR A 569 20.08 47.24 32.29
CA THR A 569 21.43 47.55 31.81
C THR A 569 21.61 49.05 31.58
N VAL A 570 22.74 49.57 32.07
CA VAL A 570 23.22 50.93 31.83
C VAL A 570 24.46 50.84 30.97
N ASN A 571 24.38 51.30 29.71
CA ASN A 571 25.43 51.10 28.69
C ASN A 571 25.86 49.64 28.45
N GLY A 572 24.99 48.68 28.76
CA GLY A 572 25.28 47.24 28.64
C GLY A 572 25.88 46.61 29.91
N GLU A 573 26.19 47.39 30.95
CA GLU A 573 26.52 46.86 32.28
C GLU A 573 25.23 46.69 33.08
N SER A 574 24.97 45.49 33.61
CA SER A 574 23.80 45.23 34.47
C SER A 574 23.94 45.93 35.82
N ILE A 575 22.87 46.61 36.24
CA ILE A 575 22.68 47.16 37.59
C ILE A 575 21.61 46.36 38.38
N PHE A 576 21.22 45.18 37.90
CA PHE A 576 20.20 44.34 38.54
C PHE A 576 20.83 43.48 39.65
N ASN A 577 21.28 44.14 40.72
CA ASN A 577 21.93 43.51 41.88
C ASN A 577 21.87 44.39 43.14
N ASP A 578 22.09 43.79 44.32
CA ASP A 578 22.00 44.41 45.65
C ASP A 578 22.78 45.71 45.80
N ALA A 579 23.97 45.83 45.18
CA ALA A 579 24.81 47.02 45.28
C ALA A 579 24.21 48.24 44.58
N HIS A 580 23.18 48.02 43.77
CA HIS A 580 22.42 48.98 43.00
C HIS A 580 20.93 49.03 43.39
N TYR A 581 20.49 48.31 44.41
CA TYR A 581 19.14 48.42 44.98
C TYR A 581 19.11 49.38 46.18
N ASP A 582 17.95 49.99 46.45
CA ASP A 582 17.76 50.90 47.60
C ASP A 582 16.50 50.55 48.38
N ASP A 583 16.66 49.79 49.47
CA ASP A 583 15.59 49.29 50.35
C ASP A 583 14.63 50.38 50.86
N GLN A 584 15.06 51.65 50.91
CA GLN A 584 14.23 52.75 51.41
C GLN A 584 13.32 53.34 50.33
N GLU A 585 13.70 53.22 49.06
CA GLU A 585 12.93 53.69 47.91
C GLU A 585 12.25 52.54 47.14
N LEU A 586 12.66 51.28 47.40
CA LEU A 586 12.23 50.06 46.71
C LEU A 586 12.47 50.12 45.19
N ALA A 587 13.65 50.61 44.80
CA ALA A 587 14.02 50.90 43.42
C ALA A 587 15.51 50.61 43.15
N TYR A 588 15.84 50.21 41.92
CA TYR A 588 17.22 50.11 41.44
C TYR A 588 17.75 51.50 41.09
N PHE A 589 19.08 51.69 41.07
CA PHE A 589 19.70 52.98 40.75
C PHE A 589 21.03 52.89 40.03
N PHE A 590 21.40 53.98 39.34
CA PHE A 590 22.75 54.22 38.86
C PHE A 590 23.18 55.68 39.05
N ILE A 591 24.45 55.96 38.78
CA ILE A 591 25.04 57.31 38.81
C ILE A 591 25.30 57.75 37.37
N MET A 592 24.71 58.87 36.94
CA MET A 592 24.72 59.31 35.53
C MET A 592 26.17 59.50 35.01
N PRO A 593 26.62 58.75 33.98
CA PRO A 593 28.01 58.76 33.52
C PRO A 593 28.34 59.97 32.62
N ALA A 594 29.59 60.04 32.16
CA ALA A 594 30.16 61.24 31.51
C ALA A 594 29.89 61.37 29.99
N LYS A 595 29.18 60.42 29.38
CA LYS A 595 28.91 60.32 27.94
C LYS A 595 27.54 59.64 27.72
N TYR A 596 27.20 59.41 26.46
CA TYR A 596 26.05 58.60 25.99
C TYR A 596 25.68 57.48 26.96
N THR A 597 24.41 57.42 27.34
CA THR A 597 23.87 56.45 28.29
C THR A 597 22.70 55.75 27.63
N VAL A 598 22.82 54.46 27.34
CA VAL A 598 21.68 53.60 27.01
C VAL A 598 21.13 53.06 28.33
N LEU A 599 19.82 53.15 28.52
CA LEU A 599 19.12 52.40 29.56
C LEU A 599 18.24 51.38 28.85
N ASN A 600 18.56 50.09 28.97
CA ASN A 600 17.64 49.03 28.58
C ASN A 600 17.04 48.44 29.86
N ILE A 601 15.72 48.29 29.86
CA ILE A 601 15.01 47.53 30.88
C ILE A 601 14.55 46.26 30.17
N SER A 602 15.13 45.14 30.58
CA SER A 602 14.80 43.83 30.06
C SER A 602 13.68 43.26 30.90
N LEU A 603 12.60 42.89 30.22
CA LEU A 603 11.47 42.19 30.79
C LEU A 603 11.54 40.73 30.35
N ALA A 604 11.00 39.86 31.18
CA ALA A 604 10.83 38.46 30.85
C ALA A 604 9.42 38.02 31.24
N THR A 605 8.79 37.26 30.35
CA THR A 605 7.61 36.48 30.70
C THR A 605 8.01 35.53 31.83
N ALA A 606 7.21 35.52 32.88
CA ALA A 606 7.46 34.86 34.15
C ALA A 606 6.36 33.83 34.38
N GLU A 607 6.58 32.64 33.82
CA GLU A 607 5.65 31.52 33.90
C GLU A 607 6.05 30.57 35.03
N TYR A 608 5.09 29.77 35.49
CA TYR A 608 5.33 28.74 36.49
C TYR A 608 5.21 27.36 35.86
N GLU A 609 6.34 26.66 35.77
CA GLU A 609 6.39 25.24 35.41
C GLU A 609 6.06 24.43 36.67
N GLU A 610 4.84 23.88 36.74
CA GLU A 610 4.46 22.92 37.79
C GLU A 610 5.21 21.60 37.56
N ILE A 611 6.21 21.32 38.39
CA ILE A 611 6.98 20.07 38.38
C ILE A 611 6.12 18.91 38.90
N ALA A 612 5.11 19.19 39.73
CA ALA A 612 4.15 18.21 40.19
C ALA A 612 2.76 18.81 40.48
N LYS A 613 1.80 17.89 40.61
CA LYS A 613 0.35 18.12 40.63
C LYS A 613 -0.09 19.12 41.70
N SER A 614 -1.03 19.99 41.35
CA SER A 614 -1.61 21.03 42.22
C SER A 614 -2.43 20.49 43.42
N ILE A 615 -2.60 19.16 43.57
CA ILE A 615 -3.04 18.53 44.81
C ILE A 615 -1.91 17.68 45.40
N TYR A 616 -1.56 17.95 46.66
CA TYR A 616 -0.60 17.15 47.43
C TYR A 616 -1.31 16.43 48.58
N GLN A 617 -0.87 15.24 48.96
CA GLN A 617 -1.50 14.44 50.02
C GLN A 617 -0.44 13.88 50.99
N MET A 618 -0.70 13.96 52.29
CA MET A 618 0.27 13.65 53.34
C MET A 618 -0.35 13.14 54.65
N ALA A 619 0.42 12.36 55.41
CA ALA A 619 0.06 11.89 56.75
C ALA A 619 0.33 12.96 57.83
N VAL A 620 -0.36 12.90 58.97
CA VAL A 620 -0.03 13.73 60.14
C VAL A 620 1.40 13.46 60.62
N GLY A 621 2.25 14.48 60.59
CA GLY A 621 3.67 14.41 60.92
C GLY A 621 4.63 14.42 59.71
N GLU A 622 4.12 14.29 58.47
CA GLU A 622 4.93 14.50 57.26
C GLU A 622 5.14 16.01 56.98
N SER A 623 6.23 16.33 56.27
CA SER A 623 6.58 17.71 55.86
C SER A 623 6.85 17.76 54.36
N VAL A 624 6.50 18.88 53.72
CA VAL A 624 6.68 19.15 52.28
C VAL A 624 7.29 20.54 52.09
N ASP A 625 8.29 20.69 51.22
CA ASP A 625 8.77 22.01 50.77
C ASP A 625 8.11 22.34 49.43
N VAL A 626 7.22 23.33 49.40
CA VAL A 626 6.42 23.59 48.20
C VAL A 626 7.24 24.10 47.01
N THR A 627 8.50 24.53 47.22
CA THR A 627 9.41 24.88 46.11
C THR A 627 9.88 23.67 45.30
N GLN A 628 9.71 22.44 45.81
CA GLN A 628 10.13 21.23 45.10
C GLN A 628 9.15 20.79 44.00
N PHE A 629 8.04 21.51 43.81
CA PHE A 629 6.97 21.15 42.87
C PHE A 629 6.68 22.25 41.85
N ILE A 630 7.47 23.32 41.83
CA ILE A 630 7.20 24.51 41.02
C ILE A 630 8.48 25.29 40.71
N LYS A 631 8.77 25.50 39.43
CA LYS A 631 9.87 26.38 38.98
C LYS A 631 9.31 27.70 38.47
N LEU A 632 9.88 28.80 38.97
CA LEU A 632 9.67 30.11 38.38
C LEU A 632 10.57 30.24 37.14
N MET A 633 9.98 30.21 35.96
CA MET A 633 10.69 30.29 34.68
C MET A 633 10.63 31.72 34.16
N VAL A 634 11.77 32.41 34.20
CA VAL A 634 11.89 33.84 33.85
C VAL A 634 12.60 33.95 32.50
N GLY A 635 11.80 34.09 31.44
CA GLY A 635 12.32 34.18 30.06
C GLY A 635 12.91 32.88 29.56
N GLY A 636 12.33 31.74 29.96
CA GLY A 636 12.82 30.40 29.66
C GLY A 636 14.01 29.93 30.52
N VAL A 637 14.35 30.64 31.61
CA VAL A 637 15.43 30.27 32.53
C VAL A 637 14.89 30.09 33.95
N GLU A 638 15.26 28.99 34.60
CA GLU A 638 14.89 28.67 35.99
C GLU A 638 15.49 29.69 36.98
N ALA A 639 14.63 30.45 37.64
CA ALA A 639 15.03 31.43 38.65
C ALA A 639 15.40 30.75 39.98
N PRO A 640 16.33 31.32 40.77
CA PRO A 640 16.73 30.73 42.04
C PRO A 640 15.56 30.73 43.05
N ALA A 641 15.52 29.70 43.89
CA ALA A 641 14.39 29.43 44.80
C ALA A 641 14.15 30.49 45.90
N ASP A 642 15.04 31.48 46.05
CA ASP A 642 14.83 32.65 46.91
C ASP A 642 13.94 33.73 46.25
N GLN A 643 13.71 33.65 44.94
CA GLN A 643 12.68 34.41 44.21
C GLN A 643 11.27 33.82 44.36
N ILE A 644 11.10 32.75 45.16
CA ILE A 644 9.84 32.05 45.35
C ILE A 644 9.40 32.13 46.81
N GLU A 645 8.32 32.84 47.10
CA GLU A 645 7.66 32.80 48.40
C GLU A 645 6.37 31.98 48.36
N SER A 646 5.98 31.39 49.49
CA SER A 646 4.71 30.69 49.64
C SER A 646 3.92 31.23 50.81
N ASN A 647 2.59 31.23 50.76
CA ASN A 647 1.74 31.73 51.85
C ASN A 647 0.40 30.97 51.94
N PHE A 648 -0.19 30.91 53.15
CA PHE A 648 -1.50 30.29 53.35
C PHE A 648 -2.61 31.10 52.65
N TRP A 649 -3.32 30.48 51.70
CA TRP A 649 -4.54 31.04 51.13
C TRP A 649 -5.75 30.76 52.04
N THR A 650 -5.78 29.60 52.70
CA THR A 650 -6.79 29.27 53.73
C THR A 650 -6.14 28.96 55.07
N THR A 651 -6.84 29.24 56.17
CA THR A 651 -6.35 29.05 57.55
C THR A 651 -7.25 28.10 58.35
N LYS A 652 -7.24 26.82 57.98
CA LYS A 652 -7.86 25.70 58.72
C LYS A 652 -6.90 25.12 59.77
N GLY A 653 -5.60 25.39 59.68
CA GLY A 653 -4.56 25.00 60.63
C GLY A 653 -4.32 23.49 60.68
N CYS A 654 -4.43 22.81 59.55
CA CYS A 654 -3.97 21.42 59.37
C CYS A 654 -2.46 21.37 59.09
N LEU A 655 -1.85 22.50 58.69
CA LEU A 655 -0.42 22.67 58.47
C LEU A 655 0.22 23.70 59.41
N GLU A 656 1.50 23.51 59.73
CA GLU A 656 2.40 24.53 60.27
C GLU A 656 3.47 24.92 59.23
N LYS A 657 3.70 26.23 59.01
CA LYS A 657 4.63 26.79 58.02
C LYS A 657 5.97 27.20 58.67
N ASN A 658 7.09 26.80 58.06
CA ASN A 658 8.44 27.23 58.39
C ASN A 658 9.24 27.50 57.10
N GLY A 659 9.38 28.77 56.71
CA GLY A 659 9.85 29.12 55.36
C GLY A 659 8.85 28.64 54.30
N ASN A 660 9.33 27.94 53.27
CA ASN A 660 8.48 27.26 52.29
C ASN A 660 8.15 25.79 52.66
N VAL A 661 8.59 25.33 53.84
CA VAL A 661 8.25 24.00 54.36
C VAL A 661 6.95 24.04 55.15
N TYR A 662 6.01 23.16 54.81
CA TYR A 662 4.73 22.96 55.50
C TYR A 662 4.70 21.57 56.14
N THR A 663 4.26 21.47 57.39
CA THR A 663 4.21 20.20 58.15
C THR A 663 2.79 19.90 58.60
N ALA A 664 2.31 18.70 58.34
CA ALA A 664 0.98 18.24 58.74
C ALA A 664 0.88 18.05 60.26
N VAL A 665 -0.09 18.73 60.90
CA VAL A 665 -0.33 18.67 62.36
C VAL A 665 -1.71 18.15 62.75
N LYS A 666 -2.67 18.10 61.82
CA LYS A 666 -3.94 17.37 61.96
C LYS A 666 -4.59 17.13 60.61
N GLU A 667 -5.55 16.21 60.55
CA GLU A 667 -6.39 15.98 59.37
C GLU A 667 -7.08 17.26 58.86
N GLY A 668 -7.25 17.34 57.55
CA GLY A 668 -7.90 18.47 56.88
C GLY A 668 -7.48 18.64 55.43
N SER A 669 -7.62 19.86 54.91
CA SER A 669 -7.04 20.24 53.62
C SER A 669 -6.85 21.75 53.57
N GLU A 670 -5.69 22.22 53.17
CA GLU A 670 -5.28 23.63 53.25
C GLU A 670 -4.77 24.10 51.89
N LEU A 671 -5.20 25.28 51.43
CA LEU A 671 -4.69 25.90 50.22
C LEU A 671 -3.46 26.76 50.54
N VAL A 672 -2.38 26.55 49.78
CA VAL A 672 -1.12 27.29 49.86
C VAL A 672 -0.87 27.95 48.50
N ARG A 673 -0.71 29.27 48.49
CA ARG A 673 -0.19 29.99 47.32
C ARG A 673 1.33 29.82 47.28
N VAL A 674 1.88 29.69 46.08
CA VAL A 674 3.29 29.98 45.79
C VAL A 674 3.32 31.12 44.77
N SER A 675 4.18 32.12 44.95
CA SER A 675 4.22 33.32 44.11
C SER A 675 5.61 33.92 44.02
N ALA A 676 5.87 34.67 42.95
CA ALA A 676 7.16 35.30 42.70
C ALA A 676 7.39 36.47 43.65
N VAL A 677 8.60 36.55 44.22
CA VAL A 677 9.02 37.66 45.08
C VAL A 677 9.01 38.95 44.25
N GLY A 678 8.15 39.90 44.63
CA GLY A 678 7.98 41.18 43.94
C GLY A 678 6.82 41.24 42.93
N ASN A 679 6.24 40.11 42.52
CA ASN A 679 4.97 40.07 41.79
C ASN A 679 4.07 38.94 42.32
N GLU A 680 3.19 39.28 43.28
CA GLU A 680 2.29 38.28 43.89
C GLU A 680 1.26 37.68 42.91
N ARG A 681 1.10 38.23 41.69
CA ARG A 681 0.12 37.71 40.72
C ARG A 681 0.64 36.47 40.02
N VAL A 682 1.89 36.51 39.56
CA VAL A 682 2.67 35.36 39.12
C VAL A 682 2.71 34.35 40.28
N GLY A 683 1.92 33.29 40.22
CA GLY A 683 1.79 32.32 41.31
C GLY A 683 0.67 31.29 41.20
N SER A 684 0.99 30.02 41.48
CA SER A 684 0.03 28.91 41.56
C SER A 684 -0.54 28.69 42.98
N VAL A 685 -1.55 27.81 43.10
CA VAL A 685 -2.24 27.48 44.35
C VAL A 685 -2.36 25.97 44.52
N PHE A 686 -1.62 25.43 45.50
CA PHE A 686 -1.61 24.01 45.84
C PHE A 686 -2.66 23.69 46.90
N ALA A 687 -3.36 22.57 46.75
CA ALA A 687 -4.25 22.01 47.74
C ALA A 687 -3.58 20.84 48.47
N ILE A 688 -3.09 21.09 49.69
CA ILE A 688 -2.47 20.05 50.52
C ILE A 688 -3.55 19.40 51.39
N GLN A 689 -3.79 18.09 51.20
CA GLN A 689 -4.70 17.28 52.00
C GLN A 689 -3.92 16.52 53.08
N VAL A 690 -4.48 16.44 54.29
CA VAL A 690 -3.89 15.73 55.43
C VAL A 690 -4.83 14.64 55.91
N PHE A 691 -4.33 13.40 55.98
CA PHE A 691 -5.02 12.22 56.52
C PHE A 691 -4.31 11.70 57.79
N ALA A 692 -5.02 10.98 58.65
CA ALA A 692 -4.47 10.54 59.94
C ALA A 692 -3.26 9.59 59.82
N ASP A 693 -3.39 8.54 59.02
CA ASP A 693 -2.37 7.50 58.83
C ASP A 693 -2.31 7.09 57.35
N ARG A 694 -1.12 6.77 56.87
CA ARG A 694 -0.87 6.33 55.49
C ARG A 694 -1.26 4.87 55.29
N ASP A 695 -1.22 4.06 56.35
CA ASP A 695 -1.59 2.64 56.31
C ASP A 695 -3.11 2.42 56.13
N ASP A 696 -3.96 3.44 56.35
CA ASP A 696 -5.41 3.39 56.10
C ASP A 696 -5.80 3.86 54.68
N MET A 697 -4.83 4.30 53.86
CA MET A 697 -5.05 4.79 52.50
C MET A 697 -4.64 3.75 51.44
N VAL A 698 -5.17 3.91 50.21
CA VAL A 698 -4.77 3.18 48.99
C VAL A 698 -4.64 4.15 47.82
N LYS A 699 -3.69 3.87 46.94
CA LYS A 699 -3.36 4.70 45.79
C LYS A 699 -4.16 4.27 44.56
N ILE A 700 -4.85 5.21 43.92
CA ILE A 700 -5.45 5.02 42.60
C ILE A 700 -4.49 5.59 41.56
N THR A 701 -4.08 4.77 40.59
CA THR A 701 -3.24 5.18 39.46
C THR A 701 -3.97 4.98 38.15
N TYR A 702 -3.53 5.71 37.13
CA TYR A 702 -3.84 5.52 35.72
C TYR A 702 -2.74 6.19 34.89
N ASP A 703 -2.75 5.95 33.58
CA ASP A 703 -1.83 6.58 32.64
C ASP A 703 -2.27 8.02 32.32
N GLU A 704 -1.49 9.02 32.74
CA GLU A 704 -1.75 10.44 32.49
C GLU A 704 -1.38 10.88 31.05
N GLU A 705 -0.69 10.03 30.26
CA GLU A 705 -0.47 10.24 28.83
C GLU A 705 -1.64 9.66 27.97
N SER A 706 -2.63 9.01 28.59
CA SER A 706 -3.80 8.44 27.89
C SER A 706 -4.74 9.53 27.36
N GLU A 707 -5.11 9.42 26.07
CA GLU A 707 -6.14 10.25 25.41
C GLU A 707 -7.46 10.33 26.20
N ALA A 708 -7.76 9.34 27.05
CA ALA A 708 -9.03 9.20 27.76
C ALA A 708 -9.23 10.12 28.97
N ASN A 709 -8.18 10.77 29.50
CA ASN A 709 -8.24 11.73 30.62
C ASN A 709 -9.31 11.42 31.71
N PRO A 710 -9.19 10.30 32.45
CA PRO A 710 -10.26 9.86 33.35
C PRO A 710 -10.50 10.82 34.52
N THR A 711 -11.77 11.16 34.72
CA THR A 711 -12.28 11.71 35.98
C THR A 711 -12.70 10.55 36.87
N ILE A 712 -12.00 10.37 37.98
CA ILE A 712 -12.27 9.31 38.96
C ILE A 712 -13.10 9.90 40.08
N LEU A 713 -14.38 9.50 40.17
CA LEU A 713 -15.25 9.82 41.28
C LEU A 713 -15.03 8.81 42.41
N PHE A 714 -15.02 9.26 43.65
CA PHE A 714 -14.86 8.38 44.82
C PHE A 714 -15.65 8.88 46.03
N ARG A 715 -16.03 7.95 46.92
CA ARG A 715 -16.91 8.21 48.06
C ARG A 715 -16.51 7.38 49.29
N TYR A 716 -16.33 8.06 50.42
CA TYR A 716 -16.03 7.44 51.72
C TYR A 716 -16.76 8.04 52.92
N ASP A 717 -17.42 9.20 52.77
CA ASP A 717 -18.14 9.94 53.81
C ASP A 717 -19.59 10.30 53.39
N GLU A 718 -20.25 9.37 52.70
CA GLU A 718 -21.52 9.53 51.95
C GLU A 718 -21.49 10.57 50.80
N ARG A 719 -20.39 11.34 50.64
CA ARG A 719 -20.24 12.35 49.60
C ARG A 719 -19.34 11.85 48.47
N TRP A 720 -19.80 12.05 47.25
CA TRP A 720 -18.93 11.95 46.09
C TRP A 720 -17.94 13.11 46.06
N ARG A 721 -16.71 12.76 45.73
CA ARG A 721 -15.58 13.65 45.39
C ARG A 721 -15.05 13.18 44.04
N TYR A 722 -14.23 13.98 43.38
CA TYR A 722 -13.58 13.59 42.13
C TYR A 722 -12.11 13.96 42.15
N THR A 723 -11.33 13.25 41.34
CA THR A 723 -9.94 13.58 41.01
C THR A 723 -9.72 13.37 39.51
N SER A 724 -8.93 14.24 38.91
CA SER A 724 -8.37 14.09 37.56
C SER A 724 -6.83 14.04 37.66
N PHE A 725 -6.34 13.37 38.69
CA PHE A 725 -4.93 13.13 38.97
C PHE A 725 -4.72 11.65 39.31
N SER A 726 -3.69 11.04 38.72
CA SER A 726 -3.14 9.72 39.07
C SER A 726 -2.30 9.80 40.35
N ASP A 727 -1.90 8.65 40.90
CA ASP A 727 -1.27 8.46 42.21
C ASP A 727 -2.09 8.98 43.41
N TYR A 728 -3.40 9.14 43.24
CA TYR A 728 -4.28 9.76 44.23
C TYR A 728 -4.65 8.79 45.36
N LEU A 729 -4.35 9.16 46.59
CA LEU A 729 -4.69 8.40 47.79
C LEU A 729 -6.16 8.60 48.20
N VAL A 730 -6.88 7.49 48.34
CA VAL A 730 -8.23 7.43 48.94
C VAL A 730 -8.26 6.47 50.14
N PRO A 731 -9.18 6.62 51.10
CA PRO A 731 -9.29 5.67 52.22
C PRO A 731 -9.66 4.25 51.78
N LYS A 732 -9.15 3.24 52.48
CA LYS A 732 -9.51 1.83 52.26
C LYS A 732 -11.01 1.60 52.42
N GLY A 733 -11.60 0.88 51.48
CA GLY A 733 -13.04 0.65 51.39
C GLY A 733 -13.82 1.78 50.71
N SER A 734 -13.14 2.78 50.10
CA SER A 734 -13.80 3.79 49.27
C SER A 734 -14.52 3.13 48.08
N GLU A 735 -15.74 3.59 47.82
CA GLU A 735 -16.45 3.32 46.58
C GLU A 735 -15.90 4.25 45.48
N VAL A 736 -15.60 3.70 44.30
CA VAL A 736 -14.94 4.39 43.18
C VAL A 736 -15.73 4.14 41.91
N GLN A 737 -15.88 5.18 41.09
CA GLN A 737 -16.57 5.19 39.82
C GLN A 737 -15.70 5.93 38.79
N VAL A 738 -15.43 5.30 37.64
CA VAL A 738 -14.60 5.90 36.59
C VAL A 738 -15.49 6.48 35.49
N THR A 739 -15.21 7.73 35.11
CA THR A 739 -15.77 8.42 33.95
C THR A 739 -14.64 9.00 33.10
N THR A 740 -14.87 9.21 31.82
CA THR A 740 -13.85 9.66 30.84
C THR A 740 -14.54 10.50 29.79
N ASP A 741 -13.94 11.65 29.44
CA ASP A 741 -14.38 12.47 28.31
C ASP A 741 -13.79 11.89 27.03
N VAL A 742 -14.56 11.06 26.34
CA VAL A 742 -14.14 10.41 25.10
C VAL A 742 -14.06 11.46 23.97
N PRO A 743 -12.90 11.62 23.28
CA PRO A 743 -12.75 12.56 22.18
C PRO A 743 -13.73 12.31 21.02
N GLU A 744 -14.06 13.35 20.25
CA GLU A 744 -14.94 13.18 19.09
C GLU A 744 -14.31 12.23 18.06
N GLY A 745 -15.07 11.22 17.63
CA GLY A 745 -14.56 10.15 16.75
C GLY A 745 -13.86 8.99 17.45
N LYS A 746 -13.80 8.97 18.79
CA LYS A 746 -13.29 7.82 19.58
C LYS A 746 -14.42 7.07 20.29
N ALA A 747 -14.10 5.84 20.69
CA ALA A 747 -14.91 4.96 21.54
C ALA A 747 -14.02 4.16 22.52
N ILE A 748 -14.54 3.80 23.70
CA ILE A 748 -13.80 2.98 24.68
C ILE A 748 -13.74 1.51 24.21
N LEU A 749 -12.54 1.03 23.91
CA LEU A 749 -12.27 -0.35 23.53
C LEU A 749 -12.21 -1.28 24.76
N THR A 750 -11.51 -0.85 25.82
CA THR A 750 -11.43 -1.57 27.10
C THR A 750 -11.26 -0.60 28.27
N MET A 751 -11.88 -0.91 29.41
CA MET A 751 -11.64 -0.28 30.70
C MET A 751 -11.42 -1.37 31.77
N SER A 752 -10.42 -1.22 32.63
CA SER A 752 -10.17 -2.16 33.72
C SER A 752 -9.56 -1.51 34.96
N ALA A 753 -9.79 -2.11 36.13
CA ALA A 753 -9.16 -1.78 37.41
C ALA A 753 -8.47 -3.03 37.97
N ASN A 754 -7.16 -2.97 38.25
CA ASN A 754 -6.34 -4.13 38.66
C ASN A 754 -6.66 -5.40 37.86
N ASP A 755 -6.40 -5.36 36.55
CA ASP A 755 -6.62 -6.45 35.60
C ASP A 755 -8.08 -6.93 35.43
N SER A 756 -9.04 -6.34 36.17
CA SER A 756 -10.46 -6.70 36.19
C SER A 756 -11.27 -5.70 35.38
N THR A 757 -12.03 -6.17 34.39
CA THR A 757 -12.91 -5.31 33.58
C THR A 757 -13.94 -4.60 34.46
N ILE A 758 -14.07 -3.29 34.28
CA ILE A 758 -15.11 -2.45 34.88
C ILE A 758 -15.82 -1.70 33.75
N TRP A 759 -17.08 -1.35 33.93
CA TRP A 759 -17.81 -0.54 32.94
C TRP A 759 -17.73 0.97 33.26
N PRO A 760 -17.81 1.86 32.25
CA PRO A 760 -17.95 3.29 32.48
C PRO A 760 -19.16 3.57 33.39
N ASN A 761 -18.98 4.46 34.37
CA ASN A 761 -19.97 4.73 35.43
C ASN A 761 -20.30 3.55 36.38
N GLU A 762 -19.67 2.38 36.28
CA GLU A 762 -19.81 1.31 37.29
C GLU A 762 -19.09 1.70 38.59
N SER A 763 -19.64 1.28 39.74
CA SER A 763 -19.08 1.57 41.06
C SER A 763 -18.50 0.31 41.70
N PHE A 764 -17.19 0.33 41.99
CA PHE A 764 -16.44 -0.75 42.65
C PHE A 764 -15.83 -0.25 43.97
N HIS A 765 -15.23 -1.12 44.79
CA HIS A 765 -14.64 -0.74 46.09
C HIS A 765 -13.14 -1.03 46.13
N VAL A 766 -12.32 -0.01 46.41
CA VAL A 766 -10.85 -0.16 46.49
C VAL A 766 -10.39 -0.47 47.91
N ASN A 767 -9.60 -1.52 48.07
CA ASN A 767 -9.06 -2.00 49.37
C ASN A 767 -7.53 -2.19 49.34
N GLU A 768 -6.94 -2.09 48.16
CA GLU A 768 -5.51 -2.13 47.84
C GLU A 768 -5.22 -1.09 46.74
N ASP A 769 -3.94 -0.81 46.48
CA ASP A 769 -3.55 0.10 45.40
C ASP A 769 -4.12 -0.39 44.06
N THR A 770 -4.75 0.51 43.31
CA THR A 770 -5.61 0.18 42.17
C THR A 770 -5.19 0.96 40.92
N ASN A 771 -4.71 0.25 39.89
CA ASN A 771 -4.41 0.84 38.59
C ASN A 771 -5.61 0.73 37.64
N ILE A 772 -6.00 1.85 37.03
CA ILE A 772 -7.03 1.95 36.00
C ILE A 772 -6.36 2.04 34.62
N ASP A 773 -6.74 1.14 33.72
CA ASP A 773 -6.32 1.13 32.31
C ASP A 773 -7.54 1.44 31.43
N ILE A 774 -7.40 2.39 30.51
CA ILE A 774 -8.44 2.79 29.55
C ILE A 774 -7.80 2.88 28.17
N LYS A 775 -8.36 2.12 27.23
CA LYS A 775 -7.92 2.11 25.82
C LYS A 775 -9.07 2.57 24.95
N LEU A 776 -8.78 3.54 24.08
CA LEU A 776 -9.71 4.03 23.08
C LEU A 776 -9.40 3.41 21.71
N ALA A 777 -10.40 3.40 20.83
CA ALA A 777 -10.26 3.11 19.42
C ALA A 777 -11.09 4.12 18.61
N ASP A 778 -10.69 4.39 17.36
CA ASP A 778 -11.45 5.24 16.45
C ASP A 778 -12.78 4.58 16.07
N ALA A 779 -13.85 5.36 16.00
CA ALA A 779 -15.20 4.91 15.72
C ALA A 779 -15.98 5.95 14.89
N ALA A 780 -16.88 5.46 14.04
CA ALA A 780 -17.68 6.29 13.14
C ALA A 780 -19.12 5.79 13.05
N ILE A 781 -20.04 6.69 12.68
CA ILE A 781 -21.41 6.32 12.34
C ILE A 781 -21.50 6.06 10.83
N GLU A 782 -21.49 4.78 10.48
CA GLU A 782 -21.58 4.24 9.14
C GLU A 782 -23.03 4.24 8.61
N ASN A 783 -23.20 4.07 7.30
CA ASN A 783 -24.49 3.96 6.59
C ASN A 783 -25.39 5.23 6.65
N MET A 784 -24.82 6.40 6.98
CA MET A 784 -25.49 7.70 6.85
C MET A 784 -25.31 8.25 5.41
N PRO A 785 -26.39 8.39 4.61
CA PRO A 785 -26.28 8.97 3.27
C PRO A 785 -25.98 10.47 3.36
N LYS A 786 -25.19 11.01 2.42
CA LYS A 786 -24.85 12.45 2.41
C LYS A 786 -26.07 13.34 2.18
N GLU A 787 -26.99 12.91 1.32
CA GLU A 787 -28.23 13.61 1.01
C GLU A 787 -29.43 12.65 0.86
N ILE A 788 -30.60 13.09 1.30
CA ILE A 788 -31.92 12.51 1.05
C ILE A 788 -32.81 13.59 0.41
N LYS A 789 -33.68 13.20 -0.52
CA LYS A 789 -34.72 14.06 -1.12
C LYS A 789 -36.11 13.53 -0.76
N LEU A 790 -37.01 14.40 -0.30
CA LEU A 790 -38.41 14.08 0.04
C LEU A 790 -39.33 15.11 -0.64
N SER A 791 -40.51 14.70 -1.11
CA SER A 791 -41.34 15.55 -1.99
C SER A 791 -42.50 16.23 -1.28
N LYS A 792 -43.15 15.54 -0.33
CA LYS A 792 -44.42 15.96 0.27
C LYS A 792 -44.55 15.48 1.72
N LYS A 793 -45.48 16.11 2.43
CA LYS A 793 -45.93 15.68 3.76
C LYS A 793 -46.37 14.21 3.75
N GLY A 794 -45.80 13.41 4.65
CA GLY A 794 -46.01 11.97 4.75
C GLY A 794 -45.00 11.11 3.96
N ASP A 795 -44.06 11.70 3.21
CA ASP A 795 -42.91 10.95 2.70
C ASP A 795 -41.97 10.54 3.83
N THR A 796 -41.32 9.39 3.68
CA THR A 796 -40.46 8.78 4.71
C THR A 796 -39.17 8.22 4.15
N TYR A 797 -38.10 8.21 4.95
CA TYR A 797 -36.84 7.53 4.64
C TYR A 797 -36.28 6.84 5.89
N GLN A 798 -35.86 5.58 5.76
CA GLN A 798 -35.29 4.80 6.85
C GLN A 798 -33.76 4.90 6.84
N LEU A 799 -33.17 5.58 7.81
CA LEU A 799 -31.73 5.51 8.07
C LEU A 799 -31.39 4.11 8.62
N ASN A 800 -30.25 3.55 8.22
CA ASN A 800 -29.72 2.29 8.74
C ASN A 800 -28.39 2.53 9.46
N ALA A 801 -28.27 3.65 10.16
CA ALA A 801 -27.02 4.09 10.76
C ALA A 801 -26.52 3.09 11.81
N LYS A 802 -25.19 2.93 11.90
CA LYS A 802 -24.53 2.07 12.89
C LYS A 802 -23.25 2.72 13.36
N SER A 803 -23.03 2.71 14.67
CA SER A 803 -21.72 3.01 15.23
C SER A 803 -20.85 1.77 15.09
N GLU A 804 -19.70 1.90 14.43
CA GLU A 804 -18.73 0.83 14.23
C GLU A 804 -17.33 1.39 14.51
N TYR A 805 -16.46 0.59 15.16
CA TYR A 805 -15.03 0.92 15.21
C TYR A 805 -14.46 0.97 13.77
N THR A 806 -13.49 1.85 13.54
CA THR A 806 -12.81 1.97 12.24
C THR A 806 -11.45 1.24 12.26
N GLY A 807 -10.81 1.16 11.09
CA GLY A 807 -9.52 0.47 10.94
C GLY A 807 -9.55 -0.99 11.39
N VAL A 808 -8.49 -1.42 12.08
CA VAL A 808 -8.30 -2.82 12.54
C VAL A 808 -9.36 -3.29 13.54
N TYR A 809 -10.03 -2.37 14.24
CA TYR A 809 -11.01 -2.70 15.29
C TYR A 809 -12.42 -2.97 14.77
N LYS A 810 -12.69 -2.82 13.47
CA LYS A 810 -14.03 -3.03 12.85
C LYS A 810 -14.61 -4.43 13.04
N LEU A 811 -13.79 -5.42 13.43
CA LEU A 811 -14.22 -6.79 13.76
C LEU A 811 -14.61 -6.98 15.24
N VAL A 812 -14.37 -6.00 16.11
CA VAL A 812 -14.74 -6.03 17.53
C VAL A 812 -16.20 -5.60 17.67
N PRO A 813 -17.08 -6.39 18.31
CA PRO A 813 -18.44 -5.94 18.62
C PRO A 813 -18.42 -4.70 19.51
N MET A 814 -19.06 -3.63 19.05
CA MET A 814 -19.25 -2.41 19.81
C MET A 814 -20.34 -2.66 20.87
N TYR A 815 -19.99 -2.48 22.15
CA TYR A 815 -20.75 -3.07 23.27
C TYR A 815 -22.08 -2.39 23.59
N ASP A 816 -22.24 -1.13 23.21
CA ASP A 816 -23.45 -0.33 23.33
C ASP A 816 -23.44 0.68 22.16
N SER A 817 -24.52 0.77 21.41
CA SER A 817 -24.66 1.69 20.27
C SER A 817 -26.11 2.15 20.11
N ASN A 818 -26.61 2.80 21.16
CA ASN A 818 -27.87 3.53 21.11
C ASN A 818 -27.65 4.83 20.31
N ILE A 819 -28.04 4.82 19.03
CA ILE A 819 -28.00 6.01 18.18
C ILE A 819 -29.25 6.85 18.43
N GLU A 820 -29.07 8.05 18.98
CA GLU A 820 -30.09 9.10 18.96
C GLU A 820 -30.07 9.84 17.62
N TYR A 821 -31.26 10.08 17.08
CA TYR A 821 -31.46 10.88 15.87
C TYR A 821 -32.17 12.18 16.22
N SER A 822 -31.72 13.29 15.64
CA SER A 822 -32.35 14.60 15.78
C SER A 822 -32.45 15.32 14.44
N SER A 823 -33.46 16.18 14.29
CA SER A 823 -33.63 17.04 13.11
C SER A 823 -33.30 18.49 13.45
N SER A 824 -32.73 19.22 12.48
CA SER A 824 -32.51 20.67 12.59
C SER A 824 -33.77 21.52 12.35
N ASP A 825 -34.88 20.92 11.90
CA ASP A 825 -36.11 21.63 11.52
C ASP A 825 -37.36 20.76 11.79
N ASP A 826 -38.39 21.36 12.40
CA ASP A 826 -39.69 20.76 12.76
C ASP A 826 -40.50 20.26 11.56
N ILE A 827 -40.12 20.63 10.32
CA ILE A 827 -40.71 20.06 9.10
C ILE A 827 -40.49 18.53 9.00
N LEU A 828 -39.43 18.00 9.62
CA LEU A 828 -39.16 16.57 9.74
C LEU A 828 -39.32 16.09 11.19
N SER A 829 -39.90 14.91 11.36
CA SER A 829 -39.67 14.09 12.54
C SER A 829 -38.76 12.93 12.17
N VAL A 830 -37.78 12.60 13.01
CA VAL A 830 -37.04 11.33 12.96
C VAL A 830 -37.32 10.56 14.25
N ASP A 831 -37.55 9.26 14.16
CA ASP A 831 -37.81 8.42 15.33
C ASP A 831 -36.54 7.74 15.87
N GLN A 832 -36.67 7.04 17.00
CA GLN A 832 -35.58 6.29 17.65
C GLN A 832 -34.96 5.19 16.78
N ASN A 833 -35.60 4.80 15.67
CA ASN A 833 -35.12 3.79 14.74
C ASN A 833 -34.45 4.42 13.52
N GLY A 834 -34.42 5.76 13.39
CA GLY A 834 -33.91 6.47 12.22
C GLY A 834 -34.94 6.67 11.10
N LEU A 835 -36.24 6.46 11.36
CA LEU A 835 -37.29 6.71 10.35
C LEU A 835 -37.60 8.21 10.27
N ILE A 836 -37.04 8.86 9.25
CA ILE A 836 -37.34 10.24 8.87
C ILE A 836 -38.75 10.28 8.26
N THR A 837 -39.56 11.27 8.62
CA THR A 837 -40.90 11.52 8.08
C THR A 837 -41.13 13.03 7.90
N VAL A 838 -41.65 13.46 6.75
CA VAL A 838 -42.08 14.85 6.54
C VAL A 838 -43.41 15.10 7.26
N VAL A 839 -43.40 15.89 8.33
CA VAL A 839 -44.58 16.19 9.16
C VAL A 839 -45.11 17.61 8.99
N GLY A 840 -44.27 18.56 8.58
CA GLY A 840 -44.68 19.92 8.23
C GLY A 840 -45.47 19.99 6.92
N GLU A 841 -45.99 21.17 6.58
CA GLU A 841 -46.36 21.48 5.19
C GLU A 841 -45.10 21.87 4.43
N VAL A 842 -44.93 21.39 3.19
CA VAL A 842 -43.74 21.68 2.38
C VAL A 842 -43.86 23.07 1.75
N PRO A 843 -42.86 23.97 1.88
CA PRO A 843 -42.89 25.30 1.26
C PRO A 843 -42.88 25.24 -0.27
N GLU A 844 -43.52 26.20 -0.93
CA GLU A 844 -43.55 26.30 -2.41
C GLU A 844 -42.15 26.51 -3.02
N ASP A 845 -41.22 27.10 -2.27
CA ASP A 845 -39.80 27.29 -2.64
C ASP A 845 -38.89 26.12 -2.17
N GLY A 846 -39.46 25.12 -1.49
CA GLY A 846 -38.73 24.03 -0.84
C GLY A 846 -38.07 24.39 0.51
N ALA A 847 -37.42 23.41 1.13
CA ALA A 847 -36.71 23.51 2.39
C ALA A 847 -35.48 22.58 2.43
N VAL A 848 -34.57 22.83 3.38
CA VAL A 848 -33.41 21.97 3.67
C VAL A 848 -33.29 21.84 5.19
N ALA A 849 -33.33 20.60 5.66
CA ALA A 849 -33.05 20.22 7.04
C ALA A 849 -31.79 19.33 7.10
N TYR A 850 -31.29 19.08 8.30
CA TYR A 850 -30.26 18.08 8.56
C TYR A 850 -30.78 17.08 9.60
N ILE A 851 -30.43 15.81 9.41
CA ILE A 851 -30.62 14.77 10.41
C ILE A 851 -29.26 14.41 10.97
N MET A 852 -29.07 14.66 12.25
CA MET A 852 -27.88 14.26 13.00
C MET A 852 -28.15 12.93 13.68
N ALA A 853 -27.35 11.92 13.35
CA ALA A 853 -27.19 10.73 14.16
C ALA A 853 -26.03 10.98 15.15
N ARG A 854 -26.23 10.62 16.42
CA ARG A 854 -25.20 10.61 17.46
C ARG A 854 -25.28 9.31 18.22
N ASP A 855 -24.14 8.67 18.45
CA ASP A 855 -24.07 7.58 19.41
C ASP A 855 -24.06 8.18 20.83
N VAL A 856 -25.07 7.81 21.63
CA VAL A 856 -25.21 8.27 23.02
C VAL A 856 -24.89 7.18 24.04
N SER A 857 -24.19 6.11 23.61
CA SER A 857 -23.57 5.19 24.58
C SER A 857 -22.65 5.95 25.53
N SER A 858 -22.53 5.49 26.77
CA SER A 858 -21.62 6.09 27.77
C SER A 858 -20.13 5.86 27.49
N ALA A 859 -19.79 5.35 26.30
CA ALA A 859 -18.46 4.98 25.86
C ALA A 859 -18.03 5.67 24.56
N THR A 860 -18.83 6.58 24.00
CA THR A 860 -18.67 7.12 22.64
C THR A 860 -18.93 8.61 22.54
N ASN A 861 -18.26 9.27 21.60
CA ASN A 861 -18.58 10.63 21.19
C ASN A 861 -18.53 10.73 19.65
N THR A 862 -19.38 9.96 18.97
CA THR A 862 -19.42 9.90 17.50
C THR A 862 -20.70 10.57 16.97
N SER A 863 -20.58 11.31 15.87
CA SER A 863 -21.73 11.92 15.21
C SER A 863 -21.58 11.91 13.68
N ALA A 864 -22.71 11.87 12.97
CA ALA A 864 -22.78 11.96 11.53
C ALA A 864 -24.04 12.72 11.09
N ASN A 865 -23.95 13.44 9.97
CA ASN A 865 -25.02 14.33 9.50
C ASN A 865 -25.44 13.98 8.07
N THR A 866 -26.74 13.81 7.86
CA THR A 866 -27.38 13.66 6.55
C THR A 866 -28.12 14.95 6.20
N ARG A 867 -27.89 15.50 5.01
CA ARG A 867 -28.69 16.60 4.46
C ARG A 867 -30.03 16.04 3.99
N VAL A 868 -31.15 16.70 4.30
CA VAL A 868 -32.47 16.33 3.77
C VAL A 868 -33.09 17.53 3.07
N VAL A 869 -33.28 17.42 1.76
CA VAL A 869 -33.98 18.43 0.95
C VAL A 869 -35.45 18.03 0.85
N ILE A 870 -36.34 19.02 0.86
CA ILE A 870 -37.80 18.80 0.92
C ILE A 870 -38.49 19.78 -0.03
N GLY A 871 -39.16 19.33 -1.09
CA GLY A 871 -39.77 20.25 -2.06
C GLY A 871 -40.41 19.63 -3.30
N ASP A 872 -41.15 20.45 -4.05
CA ASP A 872 -41.55 20.14 -5.43
C ASP A 872 -40.41 20.54 -6.39
N TYR A 873 -39.54 19.58 -6.69
CA TYR A 873 -38.34 19.80 -7.49
C TYR A 873 -38.70 20.11 -8.95
N LYS A 874 -38.62 21.38 -9.34
CA LYS A 874 -38.67 21.83 -10.75
C LYS A 874 -37.40 21.39 -11.50
N GLY A 875 -37.40 20.11 -11.86
CA GLY A 875 -36.34 19.35 -12.54
C GLY A 875 -36.52 17.87 -12.19
N ASP A 876 -36.49 17.57 -10.88
CA ASP A 876 -36.29 16.20 -10.37
C ASP A 876 -37.56 15.34 -10.20
N LYS A 877 -38.56 15.46 -11.07
CA LYS A 877 -39.58 14.40 -11.15
C LYS A 877 -38.88 13.13 -11.67
N VAL A 878 -38.77 12.10 -10.83
CA VAL A 878 -38.36 10.77 -11.28
C VAL A 878 -39.42 10.22 -12.23
N VAL A 879 -39.00 9.91 -13.45
CA VAL A 879 -39.85 9.45 -14.58
C VAL A 879 -39.51 8.04 -15.04
N GLY A 880 -38.41 7.49 -14.54
CA GLY A 880 -37.95 6.15 -14.81
C GLY A 880 -36.56 5.93 -14.21
N ARG A 881 -35.97 4.78 -14.53
CA ARG A 881 -34.77 4.27 -13.89
C ARG A 881 -33.79 3.75 -14.93
N LEU A 882 -32.56 4.26 -14.88
CA LEU A 882 -31.45 3.82 -15.70
C LEU A 882 -30.65 2.76 -14.93
N THR A 883 -30.22 1.70 -15.60
CA THR A 883 -29.31 0.68 -15.02
C THR A 883 -28.27 0.30 -16.05
N ILE A 884 -26.98 0.42 -15.70
CA ILE A 884 -25.88 -0.10 -16.51
C ILE A 884 -25.40 -1.42 -15.91
N HIS A 885 -25.31 -2.44 -16.76
CA HIS A 885 -24.81 -3.77 -16.44
C HIS A 885 -23.37 -3.88 -16.96
N ALA A 886 -22.40 -4.30 -16.14
CA ALA A 886 -20.98 -4.34 -16.55
C ALA A 886 -20.21 -5.54 -15.98
N ARG A 887 -19.19 -5.99 -16.72
CA ARG A 887 -18.30 -7.11 -16.34
C ARG A 887 -16.99 -6.61 -15.72
N ARG A 888 -16.66 -7.08 -14.51
CA ARG A 888 -15.29 -7.05 -13.99
C ARG A 888 -14.44 -8.14 -14.63
N ILE A 889 -13.16 -7.84 -14.85
CA ILE A 889 -12.14 -8.83 -15.25
C ILE A 889 -10.99 -8.91 -14.22
N ALA A 890 -10.79 -7.88 -13.39
CA ALA A 890 -9.94 -7.93 -12.19
C ALA A 890 -10.68 -7.34 -10.97
N GLN A 891 -10.06 -7.39 -9.79
CA GLN A 891 -10.58 -6.67 -8.61
C GLN A 891 -10.65 -5.14 -8.84
N SER A 892 -9.81 -4.59 -9.71
CA SER A 892 -9.71 -3.14 -10.01
C SER A 892 -10.42 -2.70 -11.30
N GLU A 893 -10.72 -3.59 -12.24
CA GLU A 893 -11.03 -3.20 -13.63
C GLU A 893 -12.31 -3.83 -14.23
N LEU A 894 -12.99 -3.01 -15.03
CA LEU A 894 -14.14 -3.34 -15.87
C LEU A 894 -13.69 -3.32 -17.35
N MET A 895 -14.05 -4.33 -18.14
CA MET A 895 -13.89 -4.26 -19.61
C MET A 895 -15.20 -4.50 -20.38
N ALA A 896 -15.06 -4.79 -21.68
CA ALA A 896 -15.84 -4.18 -22.74
C ALA A 896 -17.16 -4.89 -23.11
N HIS A 897 -17.86 -5.48 -22.14
CA HIS A 897 -19.27 -5.85 -22.32
C HIS A 897 -20.15 -5.16 -21.28
N ALA A 898 -20.96 -4.21 -21.76
CA ALA A 898 -22.00 -3.55 -21.00
C ALA A 898 -23.25 -3.32 -21.86
N SER A 899 -24.37 -3.10 -21.18
CA SER A 899 -25.64 -2.63 -21.75
C SER A 899 -26.29 -1.64 -20.79
N VAL A 900 -27.17 -0.78 -21.30
CA VAL A 900 -27.96 0.14 -20.46
C VAL A 900 -29.44 -0.13 -20.63
N THR A 901 -30.10 -0.35 -19.50
CA THR A 901 -31.50 -0.67 -19.36
C THR A 901 -32.23 0.54 -18.79
N PHE A 902 -33.27 1.02 -19.48
CA PHE A 902 -34.17 2.07 -19.02
C PHE A 902 -35.58 1.50 -18.77
N THR A 903 -36.02 1.53 -17.52
CA THR A 903 -37.42 1.24 -17.12
C THR A 903 -38.19 2.56 -17.02
N THR A 904 -39.32 2.72 -17.71
CA THR A 904 -40.18 3.91 -17.56
C THR A 904 -41.15 3.74 -16.39
N TYR A 905 -41.49 4.82 -15.68
CA TYR A 905 -42.52 4.82 -14.63
C TYR A 905 -43.84 5.46 -15.08
N GLU A 906 -43.90 5.99 -16.30
CA GLU A 906 -45.13 6.48 -16.91
C GLU A 906 -45.21 6.13 -18.41
N ASP A 907 -46.40 6.27 -19.00
CA ASP A 907 -46.62 6.04 -20.42
C ASP A 907 -45.82 7.07 -21.25
N LEU A 908 -44.98 6.57 -22.15
CA LEU A 908 -43.89 7.34 -22.74
C LEU A 908 -43.66 6.99 -24.21
N ASP A 909 -43.86 7.98 -25.09
CA ASP A 909 -43.33 7.97 -26.44
C ASP A 909 -41.91 8.55 -26.45
N LEU A 910 -40.96 7.85 -27.08
CA LEU A 910 -39.61 8.34 -27.37
C LEU A 910 -39.25 8.03 -28.84
N ASP A 911 -38.62 8.97 -29.53
CA ASP A 911 -38.06 8.73 -30.86
C ASP A 911 -36.66 8.12 -30.71
N ALA A 912 -36.37 7.05 -31.45
CA ALA A 912 -35.06 6.41 -31.45
C ALA A 912 -34.58 6.11 -32.87
N SER A 913 -33.32 6.44 -33.17
CA SER A 913 -32.59 5.90 -34.32
C SER A 913 -31.92 4.61 -33.89
N TYR A 914 -32.21 3.51 -34.59
CA TYR A 914 -31.70 2.18 -34.25
C TYR A 914 -31.34 1.40 -35.52
N TYR A 915 -30.34 0.53 -35.43
CA TYR A 915 -30.03 -0.42 -36.50
C TYR A 915 -31.08 -1.55 -36.52
N GLU A 916 -31.35 -2.11 -35.34
CA GLU A 916 -32.33 -3.18 -35.09
C GLU A 916 -33.19 -2.86 -33.86
N TYR A 917 -34.50 -3.13 -33.96
CA TYR A 917 -35.44 -3.11 -32.84
C TYR A 917 -36.14 -4.46 -32.72
N TYR A 918 -36.05 -5.04 -31.52
CA TYR A 918 -36.64 -6.33 -31.14
C TYR A 918 -37.86 -6.08 -30.24
N ARG A 919 -39.04 -6.41 -30.76
CA ARG A 919 -40.31 -6.28 -30.04
C ARG A 919 -40.93 -7.66 -29.80
N PRO A 920 -41.22 -8.08 -28.56
CA PRO A 920 -42.02 -9.27 -28.27
C PRO A 920 -43.33 -9.29 -29.07
N ASN A 921 -43.60 -10.42 -29.73
CA ASN A 921 -44.85 -10.67 -30.43
C ASN A 921 -45.73 -11.67 -29.66
N ASP A 922 -46.92 -11.99 -30.20
CA ASP A 922 -47.91 -12.82 -29.52
C ASP A 922 -47.34 -14.16 -29.02
N LYS A 923 -46.39 -14.79 -29.75
CA LYS A 923 -45.75 -16.04 -29.29
C LYS A 923 -44.94 -15.88 -28.00
N TYR A 924 -44.29 -14.73 -27.82
CA TYR A 924 -43.52 -14.45 -26.61
C TYR A 924 -44.46 -14.27 -25.43
N ASN A 925 -45.52 -13.48 -25.63
CA ASN A 925 -46.54 -13.25 -24.62
C ASN A 925 -47.24 -14.55 -24.23
N ASP A 926 -47.63 -15.39 -25.19
CA ASP A 926 -48.20 -16.72 -24.96
C ASP A 926 -47.24 -17.63 -24.18
N LEU A 927 -45.93 -17.61 -24.49
CA LEU A 927 -44.91 -18.43 -23.82
C LEU A 927 -44.70 -17.99 -22.35
N MET A 928 -44.66 -16.68 -22.09
CA MET A 928 -44.50 -16.16 -20.73
C MET A 928 -45.78 -16.36 -19.90
N LEU A 929 -46.97 -16.23 -20.50
CA LEU A 929 -48.24 -16.55 -19.83
C LEU A 929 -48.37 -18.05 -19.49
N ASP A 930 -47.94 -18.94 -20.38
CA ASP A 930 -47.91 -20.39 -20.13
C ASP A 930 -46.91 -20.74 -19.00
N TYR A 931 -45.82 -19.97 -18.85
CA TYR A 931 -44.91 -20.06 -17.70
C TYR A 931 -45.49 -19.49 -16.40
N GLU A 932 -46.20 -18.36 -16.44
CA GLU A 932 -46.89 -17.81 -15.25
C GLU A 932 -48.03 -18.72 -14.77
N GLU A 933 -48.80 -19.33 -15.69
CA GLU A 933 -49.87 -20.27 -15.36
C GLU A 933 -49.36 -21.67 -14.98
N ASN A 934 -48.27 -22.15 -15.59
CA ASN A 934 -47.75 -23.51 -15.43
C ASN A 934 -46.23 -23.55 -15.14
N PRO A 935 -45.70 -22.90 -14.09
CA PRO A 935 -44.26 -22.82 -13.87
C PRO A 935 -43.58 -24.20 -13.73
N ASP A 936 -44.25 -25.18 -13.10
CA ASP A 936 -43.77 -26.56 -12.95
C ASP A 936 -43.50 -27.30 -14.28
N LYS A 937 -43.99 -26.78 -15.40
CA LYS A 937 -43.76 -27.30 -16.76
C LYS A 937 -42.37 -26.96 -17.31
N TYR A 938 -41.73 -25.93 -16.75
CA TYR A 938 -40.46 -25.39 -17.22
C TYR A 938 -39.40 -25.48 -16.10
N PRO A 939 -38.21 -26.05 -16.36
CA PRO A 939 -37.20 -26.23 -15.29
C PRO A 939 -36.61 -24.91 -14.77
N SER A 940 -36.80 -23.82 -15.49
CA SER A 940 -36.80 -22.41 -15.04
C SER A 940 -37.52 -21.58 -16.11
N ASP A 941 -37.47 -20.25 -16.05
CA ASP A 941 -38.06 -19.34 -17.04
C ASP A 941 -37.70 -19.72 -18.51
N PRO A 942 -38.68 -19.93 -19.41
CA PRO A 942 -38.43 -20.39 -20.77
C PRO A 942 -37.65 -19.40 -21.64
N ALA A 943 -37.57 -18.11 -21.28
CA ALA A 943 -36.66 -17.17 -21.92
C ALA A 943 -35.17 -17.54 -21.70
N LEU A 944 -34.87 -18.43 -20.75
CA LEU A 944 -33.52 -18.81 -20.33
C LEU A 944 -32.95 -20.09 -20.98
N TYR A 945 -33.74 -20.88 -21.71
CA TYR A 945 -33.28 -22.18 -22.27
C TYR A 945 -32.73 -22.12 -23.69
N ASN A 946 -31.79 -23.02 -24.02
CA ASN A 946 -31.34 -23.17 -25.39
C ASN A 946 -32.44 -23.85 -26.23
N MET A 947 -32.52 -23.51 -27.52
CA MET A 947 -33.73 -23.78 -28.33
C MET A 947 -34.03 -25.28 -28.43
N ASP A 948 -32.97 -26.09 -28.51
CA ASP A 948 -33.02 -27.56 -28.61
C ASP A 948 -33.44 -28.26 -27.30
N GLU A 949 -33.34 -27.59 -26.14
CA GLU A 949 -33.56 -28.22 -24.81
C GLU A 949 -35.03 -28.27 -24.41
N LEU A 950 -35.81 -27.25 -24.81
CA LEU A 950 -37.27 -27.20 -24.59
C LEU A 950 -38.09 -27.51 -25.86
N GLY A 951 -37.45 -27.69 -27.01
CA GLY A 951 -38.14 -27.90 -28.29
C GLY A 951 -38.94 -26.68 -28.75
N LEU A 952 -38.44 -25.48 -28.46
CA LEU A 952 -39.07 -24.21 -28.87
C LEU A 952 -38.64 -23.82 -30.29
N GLU A 953 -39.43 -22.98 -30.95
CA GLU A 953 -39.06 -22.47 -32.28
C GLU A 953 -37.86 -21.52 -32.22
N TYR A 954 -37.27 -21.19 -33.38
CA TYR A 954 -36.09 -20.32 -33.41
C TYR A 954 -36.40 -18.95 -32.78
N ARG A 955 -35.50 -18.49 -31.88
CA ARG A 955 -35.77 -17.35 -30.97
C ARG A 955 -36.27 -16.09 -31.68
N THR A 956 -35.71 -15.74 -32.83
CA THR A 956 -36.11 -14.55 -33.61
C THR A 956 -37.55 -14.61 -34.13
N SER A 957 -38.24 -15.75 -34.04
CA SER A 957 -39.67 -15.86 -34.39
C SER A 957 -40.63 -15.43 -33.26
N TYR A 958 -40.12 -15.23 -32.03
CA TYR A 958 -40.85 -14.69 -30.89
C TYR A 958 -40.81 -13.15 -30.82
N PHE A 959 -40.02 -12.52 -31.69
CA PHE A 959 -39.84 -11.08 -31.74
C PHE A 959 -40.12 -10.56 -33.15
N ASP A 960 -40.90 -9.49 -33.27
CA ASP A 960 -41.04 -8.74 -34.50
C ASP A 960 -39.80 -7.84 -34.66
N VAL A 961 -38.86 -8.29 -35.50
CA VAL A 961 -37.58 -7.61 -35.73
C VAL A 961 -37.69 -6.57 -36.84
N THR A 962 -37.36 -5.31 -36.54
CA THR A 962 -37.30 -4.22 -37.53
C THR A 962 -35.86 -3.78 -37.75
N LYS A 963 -35.32 -3.95 -38.97
CA LYS A 963 -34.00 -3.43 -39.36
C LYS A 963 -34.15 -2.11 -40.15
N ASN A 964 -33.51 -1.03 -39.70
CA ASN A 964 -33.60 0.29 -40.36
C ASN A 964 -32.25 0.82 -40.92
N GLY A 965 -31.13 0.11 -40.68
CA GLY A 965 -29.80 0.50 -41.14
C GLY A 965 -29.10 1.53 -40.22
N ALA A 966 -27.79 1.69 -40.38
CA ALA A 966 -26.92 2.41 -39.43
C ALA A 966 -27.10 3.94 -39.38
N TYR A 967 -27.96 4.50 -40.22
CA TYR A 967 -28.31 5.93 -40.27
C TYR A 967 -29.82 6.12 -40.50
N SER A 968 -30.65 5.42 -39.71
CA SER A 968 -32.10 5.60 -39.80
C SER A 968 -32.53 6.98 -39.33
N ASP A 969 -33.56 7.55 -39.97
CA ASP A 969 -34.39 8.56 -39.30
C ASP A 969 -34.93 7.96 -37.98
N PRO A 970 -35.09 8.74 -36.90
CA PRO A 970 -35.67 8.25 -35.66
C PRO A 970 -37.12 7.79 -35.86
N ALA A 971 -37.46 6.66 -35.23
CA ALA A 971 -38.81 6.10 -35.22
C ALA A 971 -39.38 6.08 -33.80
N PRO A 972 -40.70 6.33 -33.61
CA PRO A 972 -41.31 6.37 -32.29
C PRO A 972 -41.43 4.97 -31.68
N ILE A 973 -40.98 4.85 -30.43
CA ILE A 973 -41.14 3.70 -29.55
C ILE A 973 -42.04 4.14 -28.39
N SER A 974 -43.21 3.52 -28.27
CA SER A 974 -44.12 3.71 -27.15
C SER A 974 -43.88 2.64 -26.07
N LEU A 975 -43.71 3.09 -24.83
CA LEU A 975 -43.61 2.27 -23.61
C LEU A 975 -44.77 2.64 -22.67
N VAL A 976 -45.35 1.68 -21.96
CA VAL A 976 -46.29 1.94 -20.85
C VAL A 976 -45.58 1.89 -19.49
N ALA A 977 -46.18 2.48 -18.47
CA ALA A 977 -45.63 2.49 -17.11
C ALA A 977 -45.19 1.08 -16.63
N GLY A 978 -43.91 0.92 -16.29
CA GLY A 978 -43.29 -0.34 -15.87
C GLY A 978 -42.55 -1.10 -16.98
N GLU A 979 -42.79 -0.79 -18.27
CA GLU A 979 -42.02 -1.37 -19.37
C GLU A 979 -40.57 -0.88 -19.38
N THR A 980 -39.73 -1.64 -20.06
CA THR A 980 -38.28 -1.45 -20.12
C THR A 980 -37.80 -1.54 -21.57
N ILE A 981 -36.75 -0.80 -21.89
CA ILE A 981 -35.89 -1.03 -23.06
C ILE A 981 -34.46 -1.22 -22.61
N THR A 982 -33.75 -2.17 -23.21
CA THR A 982 -32.30 -2.29 -23.07
C THR A 982 -31.65 -1.93 -24.39
N VAL A 983 -30.62 -1.10 -24.30
CA VAL A 983 -29.85 -0.55 -25.40
C VAL A 983 -28.49 -1.25 -25.41
N SER A 984 -28.12 -1.78 -26.57
CA SER A 984 -26.84 -2.46 -26.82
C SER A 984 -26.29 -2.08 -28.20
N ASN A 985 -25.18 -2.70 -28.59
CA ASN A 985 -24.60 -2.62 -29.93
C ASN A 985 -24.35 -4.04 -30.49
N TYR A 986 -25.26 -4.98 -30.19
CA TYR A 986 -25.25 -6.34 -30.71
C TYR A 986 -26.63 -6.71 -31.26
N GLY A 987 -26.68 -7.10 -32.53
CA GLY A 987 -27.80 -7.80 -33.14
C GLY A 987 -27.71 -9.32 -32.93
N PHE A 988 -28.82 -10.04 -33.11
CA PHE A 988 -28.89 -11.50 -32.91
C PHE A 988 -28.43 -12.34 -34.12
N ASP A 989 -27.71 -11.73 -35.05
CA ASP A 989 -27.32 -12.32 -36.33
C ASP A 989 -25.81 -12.64 -36.32
N SER A 990 -25.34 -13.52 -37.20
CA SER A 990 -23.89 -13.88 -37.29
C SER A 990 -23.03 -12.76 -37.91
N THR A 991 -23.56 -11.54 -37.95
CA THR A 991 -23.07 -10.39 -38.72
C THR A 991 -21.82 -9.75 -38.16
N ASN A 992 -21.32 -10.10 -36.97
CA ASN A 992 -20.10 -9.48 -36.43
C ASN A 992 -18.91 -9.59 -37.40
N MET A 993 -18.67 -10.79 -37.96
CA MET A 993 -17.59 -10.99 -38.95
C MET A 993 -17.88 -10.21 -40.25
N THR A 994 -19.13 -10.23 -40.72
CA THR A 994 -19.58 -9.49 -41.91
C THR A 994 -19.47 -7.98 -41.75
N ALA A 995 -19.75 -7.44 -40.57
CA ALA A 995 -19.71 -6.02 -40.25
C ALA A 995 -18.26 -5.53 -40.14
N VAL A 996 -17.37 -6.28 -39.50
CA VAL A 996 -15.92 -5.96 -39.46
C VAL A 996 -15.31 -6.08 -40.86
N CYS A 997 -15.62 -7.15 -41.60
CA CYS A 997 -15.19 -7.34 -42.98
C CYS A 997 -15.63 -6.17 -43.87
N LYS A 998 -16.89 -5.74 -43.77
CA LYS A 998 -17.45 -4.60 -44.52
C LYS A 998 -16.84 -3.26 -44.09
N ALA A 999 -16.70 -3.00 -42.80
CA ALA A 999 -16.08 -1.78 -42.28
C ALA A 999 -14.63 -1.64 -42.79
N LEU A 1000 -13.85 -2.72 -42.71
CA LEU A 1000 -12.51 -2.78 -43.29
C LEU A 1000 -12.57 -2.54 -44.80
N LYS A 1001 -13.43 -3.24 -45.55
CA LYS A 1001 -13.56 -3.11 -47.02
C LYS A 1001 -13.91 -1.69 -47.50
N ASP A 1002 -14.78 -0.99 -46.77
CA ASP A 1002 -15.22 0.37 -47.10
C ASP A 1002 -14.26 1.45 -46.57
N SER A 1003 -13.35 1.12 -45.65
CA SER A 1003 -12.40 2.05 -45.00
C SER A 1003 -11.41 2.76 -45.94
N THR A 1004 -10.72 3.78 -45.44
CA THR A 1004 -9.56 4.35 -46.15
C THR A 1004 -8.35 3.43 -46.14
N LEU A 1005 -8.21 2.57 -45.11
CA LEU A 1005 -7.14 1.59 -45.00
C LEU A 1005 -7.15 0.57 -46.15
N TYR A 1006 -8.26 -0.13 -46.40
CA TYR A 1006 -8.38 -1.14 -47.48
C TYR A 1006 -8.07 -0.57 -48.88
N LYS A 1007 -8.21 0.74 -49.09
CA LYS A 1007 -7.88 1.38 -50.39
C LYS A 1007 -6.37 1.56 -50.60
N ASN A 1008 -5.56 1.48 -49.54
CA ASN A 1008 -4.13 1.80 -49.55
C ASN A 1008 -3.23 0.66 -49.01
N SER A 1009 -3.75 -0.17 -48.12
CA SER A 1009 -3.11 -1.36 -47.54
C SER A 1009 -3.44 -2.60 -48.39
N LYS A 1010 -2.44 -3.45 -48.67
CA LYS A 1010 -2.67 -4.75 -49.34
C LYS A 1010 -3.00 -5.85 -48.34
N GLU A 1011 -2.56 -5.66 -47.11
CA GLU A 1011 -2.70 -6.57 -45.98
C GLU A 1011 -4.17 -6.54 -45.54
N CYS A 1012 -4.76 -5.35 -45.43
CA CYS A 1012 -6.20 -5.16 -45.24
C CYS A 1012 -7.02 -5.69 -46.43
N GLN A 1013 -6.49 -5.67 -47.67
CA GLN A 1013 -7.14 -6.29 -48.82
C GLN A 1013 -7.14 -7.82 -48.75
N ALA A 1014 -6.03 -8.43 -48.29
CA ALA A 1014 -5.94 -9.87 -48.07
C ALA A 1014 -6.87 -10.32 -46.93
N LEU A 1015 -6.81 -9.66 -45.78
CA LEU A 1015 -7.67 -9.94 -44.62
C LEU A 1015 -9.15 -9.94 -45.00
N VAL A 1016 -9.62 -8.87 -45.66
CA VAL A 1016 -11.00 -8.75 -46.13
C VAL A 1016 -11.36 -9.83 -47.14
N TYR A 1017 -10.44 -10.26 -48.01
CA TYR A 1017 -10.70 -11.31 -48.99
C TYR A 1017 -10.92 -12.69 -48.33
N GLU A 1018 -10.08 -13.06 -47.35
CA GLU A 1018 -10.23 -14.31 -46.59
C GLU A 1018 -11.48 -14.29 -45.69
N MET A 1019 -11.76 -13.16 -45.03
CA MET A 1019 -13.03 -12.95 -44.32
C MET A 1019 -14.23 -13.12 -45.26
N GLU A 1020 -14.17 -12.59 -46.49
CA GLU A 1020 -15.22 -12.81 -47.49
C GLU A 1020 -15.30 -14.27 -47.97
N GLN A 1021 -14.21 -15.06 -47.97
CA GLN A 1021 -14.34 -16.50 -48.25
C GLN A 1021 -15.09 -17.20 -47.11
N TYR A 1022 -14.65 -17.00 -45.86
CA TYR A 1022 -15.27 -17.57 -44.65
C TYR A 1022 -16.78 -17.29 -44.60
N ILE A 1023 -17.18 -16.04 -44.82
CA ILE A 1023 -18.60 -15.61 -44.79
C ILE A 1023 -19.44 -16.27 -45.91
N ASN A 1024 -18.83 -16.60 -47.06
CA ASN A 1024 -19.57 -17.11 -48.23
C ASN A 1024 -19.56 -18.64 -48.38
N SER A 1025 -18.53 -19.35 -47.91
CA SER A 1025 -18.49 -20.83 -47.94
C SER A 1025 -18.87 -21.47 -46.61
N GLY A 1026 -18.58 -20.82 -45.48
CA GLY A 1026 -18.65 -21.43 -44.16
C GLY A 1026 -17.56 -22.47 -43.90
N GLU A 1027 -16.50 -22.48 -44.71
CA GLU A 1027 -15.26 -23.22 -44.48
C GLU A 1027 -14.30 -22.33 -43.67
N ASP A 1028 -13.60 -22.88 -42.69
CA ASP A 1028 -12.67 -22.12 -41.82
C ASP A 1028 -11.38 -21.75 -42.59
N TYR A 1029 -11.03 -20.46 -42.65
CA TYR A 1029 -9.84 -19.93 -43.37
C TYR A 1029 -8.69 -19.58 -42.42
N ASP A 1030 -8.34 -20.53 -41.55
CA ASP A 1030 -7.32 -20.37 -40.52
C ASP A 1030 -5.91 -20.63 -41.09
N GLY A 1031 -5.47 -19.77 -42.00
CA GLY A 1031 -4.13 -19.79 -42.57
C GLY A 1031 -3.28 -18.63 -42.07
N SER A 1032 -1.97 -18.82 -41.98
CA SER A 1032 -1.02 -17.77 -41.56
C SER A 1032 -1.11 -16.50 -42.41
N THR A 1033 -1.44 -16.62 -43.70
CA THR A 1033 -1.75 -15.45 -44.56
C THR A 1033 -2.94 -14.61 -44.03
N THR A 1034 -3.96 -15.24 -43.45
CA THR A 1034 -5.11 -14.56 -42.80
C THR A 1034 -4.65 -13.85 -41.53
N PHE A 1035 -3.82 -14.52 -40.71
CA PHE A 1035 -3.31 -13.97 -39.46
C PHE A 1035 -2.33 -12.80 -39.72
N ASP A 1036 -1.33 -12.99 -40.57
CA ASP A 1036 -0.38 -11.96 -41.01
C ASP A 1036 -1.13 -10.71 -41.51
N ALA A 1037 -2.18 -10.93 -42.31
CA ALA A 1037 -3.04 -9.88 -42.82
C ALA A 1037 -3.82 -9.17 -41.71
N LEU A 1038 -4.28 -9.87 -40.66
CA LEU A 1038 -4.89 -9.29 -39.47
C LEU A 1038 -3.90 -8.42 -38.69
N ALA A 1039 -2.76 -8.99 -38.26
CA ALA A 1039 -1.74 -8.31 -37.48
C ALA A 1039 -1.17 -7.07 -38.21
N ALA A 1040 -0.85 -7.21 -39.51
CA ALA A 1040 -0.35 -6.10 -40.32
C ALA A 1040 -1.43 -5.04 -40.62
N THR A 1041 -2.71 -5.40 -40.64
CA THR A 1041 -3.82 -4.43 -40.71
C THR A 1041 -3.93 -3.65 -39.41
N LEU A 1042 -3.87 -4.32 -38.26
CA LEU A 1042 -3.94 -3.70 -36.94
C LEU A 1042 -2.73 -2.77 -36.68
N MET A 1043 -1.51 -3.16 -37.08
CA MET A 1043 -0.36 -2.25 -37.09
C MET A 1043 -0.60 -0.98 -37.90
N GLN A 1044 -1.23 -1.08 -39.07
CA GLN A 1044 -1.52 0.09 -39.90
C GLN A 1044 -2.62 0.97 -39.29
N ILE A 1045 -3.62 0.36 -38.61
CA ILE A 1045 -4.57 1.09 -37.76
C ILE A 1045 -3.84 1.84 -36.65
N TYR A 1046 -2.95 1.17 -35.90
CA TYR A 1046 -2.15 1.78 -34.83
C TYR A 1046 -1.31 2.95 -35.34
N GLN A 1047 -0.48 2.74 -36.37
CA GLN A 1047 0.46 3.75 -36.85
C GLN A 1047 -0.24 5.00 -37.39
N ILE A 1048 -1.32 4.85 -38.16
CA ILE A 1048 -2.05 6.00 -38.69
C ILE A 1048 -2.83 6.71 -37.58
N SER A 1049 -3.46 5.98 -36.66
CA SER A 1049 -4.14 6.58 -35.49
C SER A 1049 -3.18 7.40 -34.64
N ARG A 1050 -1.99 6.84 -34.34
CA ARG A 1050 -0.93 7.52 -33.56
C ARG A 1050 -0.31 8.72 -34.29
N GLN A 1051 -0.21 8.68 -35.62
CA GLN A 1051 0.36 9.78 -36.42
C GLN A 1051 -0.63 10.91 -36.73
N THR A 1052 -1.94 10.63 -36.80
CA THR A 1052 -2.94 11.58 -37.31
C THR A 1052 -4.05 11.93 -36.33
N GLY A 1053 -4.24 11.16 -35.25
CA GLY A 1053 -5.42 11.24 -34.39
C GLY A 1053 -6.70 10.70 -35.03
N LEU A 1054 -6.61 10.08 -36.21
CA LEU A 1054 -7.75 9.54 -36.96
C LEU A 1054 -7.58 8.03 -37.18
N ASN A 1055 -8.62 7.26 -36.87
CA ASN A 1055 -8.63 5.83 -37.13
C ASN A 1055 -8.83 5.59 -38.65
N PRO A 1056 -7.91 4.89 -39.36
CA PRO A 1056 -8.04 4.66 -40.80
C PRO A 1056 -9.05 3.56 -41.17
N ALA A 1057 -9.53 2.81 -40.16
CA ALA A 1057 -10.64 1.86 -40.24
C ALA A 1057 -11.98 2.49 -39.80
N ASP A 1058 -12.14 3.79 -40.05
CA ASP A 1058 -13.38 4.57 -39.90
C ASP A 1058 -14.52 4.18 -40.85
N GLY A 1059 -14.36 3.12 -41.63
CA GLY A 1059 -15.40 2.61 -42.53
C GLY A 1059 -16.65 2.23 -41.74
N ALA A 1060 -17.79 2.82 -42.10
CA ALA A 1060 -19.06 2.56 -41.43
C ALA A 1060 -19.51 1.10 -41.62
N SER A 1061 -19.41 0.31 -40.56
CA SER A 1061 -20.08 -0.99 -40.44
C SER A 1061 -21.59 -0.83 -40.59
N GLU A 1062 -22.25 -1.84 -41.18
CA GLU A 1062 -23.67 -2.04 -40.95
C GLU A 1062 -23.85 -2.65 -39.55
N GLY A 1063 -23.92 -1.77 -38.56
CA GLY A 1063 -24.09 -2.09 -37.15
C GLY A 1063 -24.30 -0.78 -36.39
N GLY A 1064 -25.16 -0.80 -35.39
CA GLY A 1064 -25.57 0.42 -34.71
C GLY A 1064 -26.38 0.13 -33.45
N LEU A 1065 -27.00 1.18 -32.93
CA LEU A 1065 -27.75 1.12 -31.68
C LEU A 1065 -28.89 0.08 -31.81
N CYS A 1066 -28.80 -0.99 -31.03
CA CYS A 1066 -29.75 -2.10 -31.03
C CYS A 1066 -30.64 -1.98 -29.79
N ILE A 1067 -31.96 -2.04 -29.97
CA ILE A 1067 -32.95 -1.89 -28.89
C ILE A 1067 -33.73 -3.19 -28.75
N ASP A 1068 -33.74 -3.76 -27.55
CA ASP A 1068 -34.58 -4.90 -27.19
C ASP A 1068 -35.51 -4.49 -26.03
N ARG A 1069 -36.79 -4.84 -26.15
CA ARG A 1069 -37.83 -4.56 -25.14
C ARG A 1069 -37.88 -5.65 -24.05
N GLU A 1070 -37.16 -6.76 -24.21
CA GLU A 1070 -37.09 -7.87 -23.25
C GLU A 1070 -35.67 -8.47 -23.17
N LEU A 1071 -34.73 -7.68 -22.61
CA LEU A 1071 -33.35 -8.12 -22.39
C LEU A 1071 -32.97 -8.37 -20.92
N TYR A 1072 -33.83 -8.01 -19.96
CA TYR A 1072 -33.57 -8.20 -18.52
C TYR A 1072 -33.33 -9.68 -18.17
N ASN A 1073 -34.03 -10.60 -18.83
CA ASN A 1073 -33.86 -12.04 -18.63
C ASN A 1073 -32.59 -12.61 -19.30
N GLN A 1074 -31.95 -11.90 -20.23
CA GLN A 1074 -30.87 -12.47 -21.04
C GLN A 1074 -29.54 -12.55 -20.28
N PHE A 1075 -29.25 -11.55 -19.43
CA PHE A 1075 -28.10 -11.57 -18.51
C PHE A 1075 -28.24 -12.57 -17.34
N ARG A 1076 -29.25 -13.45 -17.35
CA ARG A 1076 -29.37 -14.58 -16.40
C ARG A 1076 -28.77 -15.90 -16.93
N ARG A 1077 -28.32 -15.99 -18.19
CA ARG A 1077 -27.73 -17.22 -18.75
C ARG A 1077 -26.23 -17.36 -18.46
N ASN A 1078 -25.93 -18.13 -17.43
CA ASN A 1078 -24.98 -19.27 -17.33
C ASN A 1078 -23.72 -19.45 -18.21
N ASP A 1079 -23.31 -18.57 -19.13
CA ASP A 1079 -22.01 -18.66 -19.82
C ASP A 1079 -20.87 -18.11 -18.93
N THR A 1080 -20.88 -18.47 -17.63
CA THR A 1080 -20.14 -17.88 -16.49
C THR A 1080 -20.23 -16.34 -16.35
N GLN A 1081 -21.02 -15.67 -17.19
CA GLN A 1081 -21.03 -14.22 -17.42
C GLN A 1081 -22.21 -13.51 -16.76
N PHE A 1082 -22.44 -13.76 -15.47
CA PHE A 1082 -23.26 -12.83 -14.69
C PHE A 1082 -22.56 -11.46 -14.62
N PRO A 1083 -23.27 -10.34 -14.88
CA PRO A 1083 -22.74 -9.02 -14.62
C PRO A 1083 -22.69 -8.81 -13.09
N ASN A 1084 -21.58 -9.23 -12.47
CA ASN A 1084 -21.34 -9.16 -11.03
C ASN A 1084 -21.41 -7.74 -10.44
N ASN A 1085 -21.55 -6.71 -11.28
CA ASN A 1085 -21.75 -5.32 -10.89
C ASN A 1085 -22.83 -4.73 -11.81
N TYR A 1086 -23.86 -4.14 -11.21
CA TYR A 1086 -24.81 -3.27 -11.89
C TYR A 1086 -24.93 -1.98 -11.11
N TYR A 1087 -25.06 -0.85 -11.80
CA TYR A 1087 -25.29 0.46 -11.18
C TYR A 1087 -26.65 0.97 -11.66
N THR A 1088 -27.48 1.39 -10.70
CA THR A 1088 -28.86 1.80 -10.94
C THR A 1088 -29.08 3.21 -10.40
N VAL A 1089 -29.61 4.08 -11.24
CA VAL A 1089 -29.90 5.48 -10.93
C VAL A 1089 -31.33 5.81 -11.36
N GLU A 1090 -32.11 6.37 -10.44
CA GLU A 1090 -33.42 6.96 -10.74
C GLU A 1090 -33.22 8.28 -11.50
N ILE A 1091 -33.82 8.42 -12.69
CA ILE A 1091 -33.58 9.56 -13.58
C ILE A 1091 -34.76 10.54 -13.64
N THR A 1092 -34.42 11.82 -13.72
CA THR A 1092 -35.33 12.96 -13.74
C THR A 1092 -35.95 13.20 -15.12
N ALA A 1093 -36.91 14.14 -15.20
CA ALA A 1093 -37.51 14.54 -16.46
C ALA A 1093 -36.50 15.17 -17.45
N ASP A 1094 -35.49 15.88 -16.94
CA ASP A 1094 -34.44 16.51 -17.76
C ASP A 1094 -33.37 15.49 -18.18
N GLU A 1095 -33.01 14.54 -17.30
CA GLU A 1095 -32.17 13.38 -17.66
C GLU A 1095 -32.88 12.47 -18.69
N LEU A 1096 -34.20 12.29 -18.58
CA LEU A 1096 -34.98 11.60 -19.62
C LEU A 1096 -35.02 12.41 -20.93
N ALA A 1097 -35.02 13.74 -20.87
CA ALA A 1097 -34.88 14.56 -22.06
C ALA A 1097 -33.49 14.38 -22.71
N ALA A 1098 -32.42 14.23 -21.91
CA ALA A 1098 -31.09 13.86 -22.39
C ALA A 1098 -31.06 12.43 -22.99
N LEU A 1099 -31.71 11.45 -22.37
CA LEU A 1099 -31.86 10.09 -22.92
C LEU A 1099 -32.60 10.11 -24.27
N LYS A 1100 -33.71 10.84 -24.38
CA LYS A 1100 -34.44 11.03 -25.64
C LYS A 1100 -33.59 11.73 -26.69
N ALA A 1101 -32.86 12.78 -26.33
CA ALA A 1101 -31.95 13.47 -27.26
C ALA A 1101 -30.79 12.57 -27.71
N TYR A 1102 -30.32 11.66 -26.84
CA TYR A 1102 -29.31 10.67 -27.19
C TYR A 1102 -29.84 9.63 -28.18
N LEU A 1103 -31.00 9.03 -27.90
CA LEU A 1103 -31.61 7.99 -28.74
C LEU A 1103 -32.13 8.53 -30.08
N ALA A 1104 -32.68 9.76 -30.10
CA ALA A 1104 -33.17 10.40 -31.32
C ALA A 1104 -32.06 10.96 -32.22
N ASN A 1105 -30.78 10.87 -31.83
CA ASN A 1105 -29.66 11.35 -32.63
C ASN A 1105 -29.10 10.21 -33.51
N PRO A 1106 -29.28 10.22 -34.85
CA PRO A 1106 -28.74 9.17 -35.72
C PRO A 1106 -27.20 9.11 -35.73
N ASN A 1107 -26.50 10.15 -35.27
CA ASN A 1107 -25.04 10.07 -35.09
C ASN A 1107 -24.64 9.22 -33.87
N ASN A 1108 -25.56 8.97 -32.93
CA ASN A 1108 -25.39 8.01 -31.84
C ASN A 1108 -25.83 6.59 -32.24
N ASN A 1109 -26.41 6.40 -33.43
CA ASN A 1109 -26.63 5.09 -34.05
C ASN A 1109 -25.38 4.63 -34.83
N HIS A 1110 -24.42 5.53 -35.08
CA HIS A 1110 -23.16 5.20 -35.78
C HIS A 1110 -22.11 4.61 -34.82
N TYR A 1111 -21.91 3.29 -34.92
CA TYR A 1111 -20.87 2.56 -34.21
C TYR A 1111 -19.84 1.95 -35.18
N SER A 1112 -18.56 2.08 -34.84
CA SER A 1112 -17.44 1.38 -35.48
C SER A 1112 -16.74 0.54 -34.44
N PHE A 1113 -16.52 -0.74 -34.75
CA PHE A 1113 -15.89 -1.74 -33.89
C PHE A 1113 -14.64 -1.24 -33.14
N MET A 1114 -13.80 -0.44 -33.82
CA MET A 1114 -12.54 0.08 -33.28
C MET A 1114 -12.67 1.40 -32.50
N ALA A 1115 -13.77 2.15 -32.62
CA ALA A 1115 -13.93 3.46 -32.00
C ALA A 1115 -15.04 3.50 -30.94
N LYS A 1116 -16.10 2.72 -31.12
CA LYS A 1116 -17.20 2.54 -30.17
C LYS A 1116 -17.71 1.09 -30.20
N ASN A 1117 -17.46 0.33 -29.13
CA ASN A 1117 -18.04 -0.99 -28.91
C ASN A 1117 -19.33 -0.89 -28.05
N CYS A 1118 -19.90 -2.03 -27.65
CA CYS A 1118 -21.11 -2.09 -26.81
C CYS A 1118 -20.92 -1.43 -25.44
N SER A 1119 -19.75 -1.56 -24.82
CA SER A 1119 -19.40 -0.82 -23.59
C SER A 1119 -19.26 0.68 -23.85
N THR A 1120 -18.68 1.10 -24.97
CA THR A 1120 -18.59 2.51 -25.32
C THR A 1120 -19.96 3.15 -25.45
N GLY A 1121 -20.89 2.53 -26.20
CA GLY A 1121 -22.25 3.06 -26.36
C GLY A 1121 -23.03 3.12 -25.05
N SER A 1122 -22.84 2.10 -24.21
CA SER A 1122 -23.42 2.05 -22.87
C SER A 1122 -22.91 3.18 -21.96
N VAL A 1123 -21.60 3.39 -21.91
CA VAL A 1123 -20.98 4.46 -21.09
C VAL A 1123 -21.27 5.85 -21.66
N ASP A 1124 -21.23 6.01 -22.99
CA ASP A 1124 -21.60 7.26 -23.67
C ASP A 1124 -23.04 7.66 -23.32
N MET A 1125 -23.99 6.72 -23.39
CA MET A 1125 -25.38 7.01 -23.06
C MET A 1125 -25.56 7.27 -21.56
N TRP A 1126 -24.94 6.46 -20.68
CA TRP A 1126 -24.97 6.68 -19.23
C TRP A 1126 -24.43 8.06 -18.84
N ASN A 1127 -23.26 8.44 -19.34
CA ASN A 1127 -22.62 9.73 -19.05
C ASN A 1127 -23.34 10.91 -19.74
N ALA A 1128 -23.99 10.71 -20.89
CA ALA A 1128 -24.81 11.74 -21.53
C ALA A 1128 -26.14 11.99 -20.79
N VAL A 1129 -26.76 10.94 -20.23
CA VAL A 1129 -27.95 11.06 -19.38
C VAL A 1129 -27.59 11.75 -18.07
N LEU A 1130 -26.60 11.21 -17.34
CA LEU A 1130 -26.11 11.75 -16.05
C LEU A 1130 -25.12 12.92 -16.26
N SER A 1131 -25.32 13.76 -17.28
CA SER A 1131 -24.36 14.80 -17.68
C SER A 1131 -24.20 15.93 -16.66
N ASP A 1132 -25.17 16.07 -15.75
CA ASP A 1132 -25.24 16.99 -14.62
C ASP A 1132 -24.71 16.42 -13.30
N LYS A 1133 -24.51 15.10 -13.19
CA LYS A 1133 -24.09 14.36 -11.99
C LYS A 1133 -22.69 13.73 -12.18
N PRO A 1134 -21.60 14.53 -12.20
CA PRO A 1134 -20.24 14.06 -12.51
C PRO A 1134 -19.64 13.07 -11.48
N GLU A 1135 -20.28 12.91 -10.32
CA GLU A 1135 -19.99 11.87 -9.33
C GLU A 1135 -20.61 10.51 -9.64
N LEU A 1136 -21.64 10.45 -10.49
CA LEU A 1136 -22.26 9.21 -11.00
C LEU A 1136 -21.80 8.83 -12.42
N GLN A 1137 -21.07 9.74 -13.10
CA GLN A 1137 -20.44 9.47 -14.38
C GLN A 1137 -19.31 8.44 -14.24
N LEU A 1138 -19.28 7.47 -15.16
CA LEU A 1138 -18.27 6.43 -15.19
C LEU A 1138 -16.97 6.97 -15.76
N LYS A 1139 -15.97 7.10 -14.89
CA LYS A 1139 -14.61 7.56 -15.22
C LYS A 1139 -13.78 6.42 -15.80
N GLY A 1140 -14.07 6.05 -17.05
CA GLY A 1140 -13.28 5.08 -17.81
C GLY A 1140 -13.41 5.33 -19.30
N ASN A 1141 -12.29 5.44 -20.01
CA ASN A 1141 -12.28 5.63 -21.46
C ASN A 1141 -12.49 4.29 -22.19
N MET A 1142 -13.68 3.70 -22.04
CA MET A 1142 -14.06 2.42 -22.66
C MET A 1142 -14.34 2.55 -24.17
N THR A 1143 -13.57 3.35 -24.92
CA THR A 1143 -13.79 3.60 -26.35
C THR A 1143 -13.12 2.55 -27.25
N GLY A 1144 -13.94 1.67 -27.84
CA GLY A 1144 -13.50 0.66 -28.81
C GLY A 1144 -12.64 -0.48 -28.24
N VAL A 1145 -12.18 -1.36 -29.13
CA VAL A 1145 -11.20 -2.43 -28.82
C VAL A 1145 -9.75 -1.89 -28.91
N ALA A 1146 -9.58 -0.59 -29.20
CA ALA A 1146 -8.31 -0.03 -29.66
C ALA A 1146 -8.12 1.46 -29.30
N THR A 1147 -8.43 1.86 -28.05
CA THR A 1147 -7.93 3.13 -27.48
C THR A 1147 -6.42 3.14 -27.39
N ASP A 1148 -5.88 2.02 -26.94
CA ASP A 1148 -4.49 1.66 -27.16
C ASP A 1148 -4.42 0.45 -28.10
N PRO A 1149 -4.28 0.68 -29.42
CA PRO A 1149 -4.00 -0.40 -30.35
C PRO A 1149 -2.57 -0.95 -30.18
N GLN A 1150 -1.74 -0.43 -29.26
CA GLN A 1150 -0.49 -1.07 -28.86
C GLN A 1150 -0.76 -2.27 -27.96
N SER A 1151 -1.66 -2.14 -26.97
CA SER A 1151 -2.16 -3.24 -26.14
C SER A 1151 -2.80 -4.34 -27.00
N LEU A 1152 -3.74 -4.01 -27.90
CA LEU A 1152 -4.31 -4.99 -28.83
C LEU A 1152 -3.26 -5.59 -29.79
N TYR A 1153 -2.21 -4.84 -30.14
CA TYR A 1153 -1.08 -5.36 -30.93
C TYR A 1153 -0.13 -6.24 -30.10
N PHE A 1154 -0.03 -6.06 -28.78
CA PHE A 1154 0.68 -7.00 -27.90
C PHE A 1154 -0.17 -8.25 -27.65
N ASP A 1155 -1.49 -8.13 -27.46
CA ASP A 1155 -2.40 -9.27 -27.29
C ASP A 1155 -2.52 -10.15 -28.55
N ILE A 1156 -2.29 -9.58 -29.74
CA ILE A 1156 -2.27 -10.29 -31.03
C ILE A 1156 -0.83 -10.57 -31.49
N GLY A 1157 0.16 -9.86 -30.94
CA GLY A 1157 1.59 -10.10 -31.13
C GLY A 1157 2.07 -11.31 -30.34
N SER A 1158 1.58 -11.51 -29.10
CA SER A 1158 1.81 -12.72 -28.32
C SER A 1158 1.18 -13.97 -28.96
N LEU A 1159 0.10 -13.79 -29.72
CA LEU A 1159 -0.45 -14.84 -30.60
C LEU A 1159 0.40 -15.13 -31.86
N THR A 1160 1.45 -14.34 -32.15
CA THR A 1160 2.47 -14.59 -33.20
C THR A 1160 3.87 -14.88 -32.68
N GLU A 1161 4.17 -14.51 -31.44
CA GLU A 1161 5.40 -14.91 -30.75
C GLU A 1161 5.25 -16.33 -30.15
N LYS A 1162 4.02 -16.87 -30.19
CA LYS A 1162 3.75 -18.32 -30.26
C LYS A 1162 4.54 -18.95 -31.44
N ASP A 1163 5.51 -19.82 -31.11
CA ASP A 1163 6.62 -20.36 -31.95
C ASP A 1163 7.63 -19.34 -32.55
N LEU A 1164 8.80 -19.17 -31.90
CA LEU A 1164 10.00 -18.61 -32.56
C LEU A 1164 11.32 -19.40 -32.34
N THR A 1165 11.28 -20.61 -31.77
CA THR A 1165 12.46 -21.50 -31.63
C THR A 1165 12.24 -22.92 -32.15
N GLU A 1166 12.55 -23.09 -33.44
CA GLU A 1166 12.93 -24.31 -34.19
C GLU A 1166 11.86 -25.34 -34.69
N ASP A 1167 11.84 -25.45 -36.02
CA ASP A 1167 11.53 -26.65 -36.84
C ASP A 1167 10.12 -27.30 -36.90
N LEU A 1168 9.06 -26.64 -36.43
CA LEU A 1168 7.69 -26.89 -36.93
C LEU A 1168 7.19 -25.74 -37.85
N PRO A 1169 6.45 -26.05 -38.95
CA PRO A 1169 5.93 -25.03 -39.86
C PRO A 1169 4.74 -24.31 -39.22
N GLY A 1170 5.00 -23.12 -38.67
CA GLY A 1170 4.13 -22.39 -37.73
C GLY A 1170 2.62 -22.47 -37.98
N HIS A 1171 1.91 -22.98 -36.97
CA HIS A 1171 0.45 -23.04 -36.89
C HIS A 1171 -0.15 -21.69 -36.44
N GLY A 1172 0.27 -20.59 -37.08
CA GLY A 1172 -0.44 -19.32 -37.03
C GLY A 1172 -1.78 -19.43 -37.77
N GLY A 1173 -2.73 -20.19 -37.19
CA GLY A 1173 -3.96 -20.60 -37.85
C GLY A 1173 -4.46 -21.97 -37.39
N SER A 1174 -4.94 -22.07 -36.15
CA SER A 1174 -5.69 -23.24 -35.68
C SER A 1174 -6.76 -22.96 -34.60
N ASP A 1175 -6.89 -21.73 -34.11
CA ASP A 1175 -7.92 -21.36 -33.12
C ASP A 1175 -8.44 -19.91 -33.27
N PHE A 1176 -8.42 -19.32 -34.47
CA PHE A 1176 -9.13 -18.04 -34.70
C PHE A 1176 -10.65 -18.26 -34.95
N TYR A 1177 -11.25 -19.26 -34.28
CA TYR A 1177 -12.64 -19.67 -34.49
C TYR A 1177 -13.64 -18.61 -34.00
N PRO A 1178 -14.47 -18.03 -34.89
CA PRO A 1178 -15.67 -17.32 -34.49
C PRO A 1178 -16.67 -18.40 -34.06
N ARG A 1179 -16.93 -18.53 -32.75
CA ARG A 1179 -17.74 -19.62 -32.15
C ARG A 1179 -19.22 -19.59 -32.60
N SER A 1180 -19.48 -20.00 -33.83
CA SER A 1180 -20.82 -20.05 -34.45
C SER A 1180 -20.98 -21.18 -35.49
N VAL A 1181 -20.06 -22.15 -35.55
CA VAL A 1181 -20.20 -23.35 -36.40
C VAL A 1181 -21.00 -24.42 -35.65
N ARG A 1182 -22.14 -24.83 -36.20
CA ARG A 1182 -23.08 -25.77 -35.56
C ARG A 1182 -22.47 -27.18 -35.42
N TYR A 1183 -22.86 -27.89 -34.35
CA TYR A 1183 -22.80 -29.36 -34.34
C TYR A 1183 -23.56 -29.89 -35.57
N SER A 1184 -22.90 -30.71 -36.39
CA SER A 1184 -23.58 -31.36 -37.52
C SER A 1184 -24.42 -32.55 -37.02
N GLU A 1185 -25.50 -32.86 -37.73
CA GLU A 1185 -26.32 -34.06 -37.42
C GLU A 1185 -25.47 -35.34 -37.46
N ALA A 1186 -24.42 -35.39 -38.27
CA ALA A 1186 -23.50 -36.53 -38.34
C ALA A 1186 -22.68 -36.71 -37.06
N VAL A 1187 -22.05 -35.65 -36.53
CA VAL A 1187 -21.32 -35.71 -35.25
C VAL A 1187 -22.26 -36.10 -34.11
N LYS A 1188 -23.48 -35.56 -34.10
CA LYS A 1188 -24.50 -35.91 -33.10
C LYS A 1188 -24.94 -37.37 -33.20
N ASP A 1189 -25.19 -37.89 -34.40
CA ASP A 1189 -25.59 -39.28 -34.65
C ASP A 1189 -24.50 -40.29 -34.25
N VAL A 1190 -23.21 -39.92 -34.37
CA VAL A 1190 -22.10 -40.73 -33.83
C VAL A 1190 -22.08 -40.68 -32.30
N ILE A 1191 -22.15 -39.49 -31.69
CA ILE A 1191 -22.21 -39.33 -30.22
C ILE A 1191 -23.36 -40.15 -29.63
N ASP A 1192 -24.55 -40.10 -30.24
CA ASP A 1192 -25.74 -40.83 -29.82
C ASP A 1192 -25.58 -42.35 -30.00
N LYS A 1193 -24.97 -42.81 -31.11
CA LYS A 1193 -24.64 -44.24 -31.29
C LYS A 1193 -23.66 -44.76 -30.23
N ILE A 1194 -22.61 -44.00 -29.93
CA ILE A 1194 -21.61 -44.38 -28.91
C ILE A 1194 -22.27 -44.43 -27.53
N ASN A 1195 -23.09 -43.44 -27.17
CA ASN A 1195 -23.85 -43.48 -25.91
C ASN A 1195 -24.88 -44.65 -25.88
N ALA A 1196 -25.39 -45.08 -27.04
CA ALA A 1196 -26.30 -46.22 -27.15
C ALA A 1196 -25.64 -47.61 -27.02
N ILE A 1197 -24.30 -47.71 -27.01
CA ILE A 1197 -23.57 -48.97 -26.76
C ILE A 1197 -24.04 -49.60 -25.44
N GLY A 1198 -23.95 -48.84 -24.34
CA GLY A 1198 -24.35 -49.27 -23.00
C GLY A 1198 -23.36 -50.26 -22.38
N THR A 1199 -23.86 -51.19 -21.56
CA THR A 1199 -23.02 -52.26 -20.99
C THR A 1199 -22.53 -53.19 -22.09
N VAL A 1200 -21.22 -53.42 -22.13
CA VAL A 1200 -20.58 -54.35 -23.07
C VAL A 1200 -20.70 -55.77 -22.51
N GLU A 1201 -21.38 -56.63 -23.25
CA GLU A 1201 -21.51 -58.06 -22.98
C GLU A 1201 -21.05 -58.83 -24.23
N LEU A 1202 -20.67 -60.10 -24.06
CA LEU A 1202 -20.26 -60.97 -25.18
C LEU A 1202 -21.50 -61.46 -25.97
N THR A 1203 -22.15 -60.52 -26.65
CA THR A 1203 -23.38 -60.74 -27.42
C THR A 1203 -23.27 -60.13 -28.82
N PRO A 1204 -23.98 -60.70 -29.83
CA PRO A 1204 -24.09 -60.07 -31.15
C PRO A 1204 -24.71 -58.67 -31.11
N GLU A 1205 -25.47 -58.36 -30.07
CA GLU A 1205 -26.19 -57.09 -29.91
C GLU A 1205 -25.27 -55.97 -29.40
N SER A 1206 -24.39 -56.25 -28.43
CA SER A 1206 -23.31 -55.34 -28.04
C SER A 1206 -22.34 -55.11 -29.21
N LYS A 1207 -21.91 -56.17 -29.89
CA LYS A 1207 -21.02 -56.03 -31.06
C LYS A 1207 -21.64 -55.20 -32.18
N ALA A 1208 -22.89 -55.46 -32.55
CA ALA A 1208 -23.56 -54.69 -33.61
C ALA A 1208 -23.71 -53.20 -33.29
N LYS A 1209 -23.78 -52.80 -32.01
CA LYS A 1209 -23.77 -51.39 -31.60
C LYS A 1209 -22.39 -50.76 -31.68
N ILE A 1210 -21.36 -51.48 -31.21
CA ILE A 1210 -19.96 -51.05 -31.28
C ILE A 1210 -19.55 -50.87 -32.75
N ASP A 1211 -19.79 -51.89 -33.58
CA ASP A 1211 -19.51 -51.86 -35.02
C ASP A 1211 -20.25 -50.70 -35.71
N ALA A 1212 -21.54 -50.48 -35.40
CA ALA A 1212 -22.31 -49.38 -35.99
C ALA A 1212 -21.86 -47.98 -35.50
N ALA A 1213 -21.28 -47.87 -34.30
CA ALA A 1213 -20.72 -46.63 -33.78
C ALA A 1213 -19.33 -46.34 -34.38
N ARG A 1214 -18.50 -47.38 -34.54
CA ARG A 1214 -17.22 -47.32 -35.26
C ARG A 1214 -17.40 -47.00 -36.74
N ASP A 1215 -18.25 -47.74 -37.45
CA ASP A 1215 -18.61 -47.44 -38.84
C ASP A 1215 -19.03 -45.97 -39.00
N ALA A 1216 -19.86 -45.44 -38.09
CA ALA A 1216 -20.35 -44.07 -38.18
C ALA A 1216 -19.27 -43.02 -37.86
N PHE A 1217 -18.39 -43.27 -36.88
CA PHE A 1217 -17.22 -42.43 -36.59
C PHE A 1217 -16.24 -42.42 -37.77
N ASP A 1218 -15.95 -43.59 -38.36
CA ASP A 1218 -15.02 -43.74 -39.49
C ASP A 1218 -15.59 -43.14 -40.81
N HIS A 1219 -16.89 -42.79 -40.86
CA HIS A 1219 -17.51 -42.03 -41.95
C HIS A 1219 -17.48 -40.49 -41.76
N LEU A 1220 -17.10 -40.01 -40.57
CA LEU A 1220 -16.81 -38.58 -40.36
C LEU A 1220 -15.44 -38.23 -40.98
N ASN A 1221 -15.25 -36.96 -41.33
CA ASN A 1221 -13.90 -36.45 -41.62
C ASN A 1221 -13.15 -36.12 -40.32
N GLU A 1222 -11.83 -35.91 -40.39
CA GLU A 1222 -10.94 -35.73 -39.22
C GLU A 1222 -11.46 -34.64 -38.26
N VAL A 1223 -11.80 -33.45 -38.78
CA VAL A 1223 -12.38 -32.32 -38.01
C VAL A 1223 -13.74 -32.64 -37.37
N GLN A 1224 -14.50 -33.58 -37.93
CA GLN A 1224 -15.75 -34.07 -37.33
C GLN A 1224 -15.49 -35.18 -36.30
N GLN A 1225 -14.49 -36.04 -36.50
CA GLN A 1225 -14.07 -37.08 -35.55
C GLN A 1225 -13.59 -36.45 -34.24
N GLU A 1226 -12.78 -35.39 -34.31
CA GLU A 1226 -12.32 -34.59 -33.16
C GLU A 1226 -13.48 -34.02 -32.32
N ARG A 1227 -14.65 -33.77 -32.94
CA ARG A 1227 -15.84 -33.23 -32.27
C ARG A 1227 -16.74 -34.31 -31.64
N VAL A 1228 -16.38 -35.59 -31.76
CA VAL A 1228 -17.05 -36.71 -31.05
C VAL A 1228 -16.40 -36.89 -29.67
N TRP A 1229 -16.78 -36.02 -28.73
CA TRP A 1229 -16.24 -35.96 -27.36
C TRP A 1229 -16.31 -37.27 -26.54
N ASN A 1230 -17.08 -38.27 -27.00
CA ASN A 1230 -17.23 -39.55 -26.33
C ASN A 1230 -16.53 -40.72 -27.05
N VAL A 1231 -15.64 -40.47 -28.02
CA VAL A 1231 -14.89 -41.51 -28.76
C VAL A 1231 -14.17 -42.50 -27.83
N ASP A 1232 -13.69 -42.07 -26.66
CA ASP A 1232 -13.06 -42.96 -25.68
C ASP A 1232 -14.00 -44.06 -25.18
N LYS A 1233 -15.32 -43.81 -25.13
CA LYS A 1233 -16.32 -44.83 -24.78
C LYS A 1233 -16.49 -45.87 -25.88
N LEU A 1234 -16.21 -45.52 -27.14
CA LEU A 1234 -16.18 -46.46 -28.25
C LEU A 1234 -14.92 -47.33 -28.17
N ILE A 1235 -13.75 -46.70 -28.00
CA ILE A 1235 -12.45 -47.40 -27.88
C ILE A 1235 -12.47 -48.36 -26.68
N ALA A 1236 -12.89 -47.89 -25.50
CA ALA A 1236 -13.03 -48.72 -24.31
C ALA A 1236 -14.08 -49.83 -24.46
N ALA A 1237 -15.11 -49.64 -25.30
CA ALA A 1237 -16.09 -50.69 -25.58
C ALA A 1237 -15.57 -51.75 -26.57
N GLU A 1238 -14.77 -51.35 -27.55
CA GLU A 1238 -14.04 -52.25 -28.46
C GLU A 1238 -13.05 -53.12 -27.67
N GLU A 1239 -12.26 -52.51 -26.78
CA GLU A 1239 -11.31 -53.21 -25.92
C GLU A 1239 -12.01 -54.15 -24.93
N ALA A 1240 -13.03 -53.67 -24.20
CA ALA A 1240 -13.79 -54.52 -23.27
C ALA A 1240 -14.51 -55.68 -23.96
N TYR A 1241 -14.99 -55.51 -25.19
CA TYR A 1241 -15.58 -56.61 -25.96
C TYR A 1241 -14.50 -57.64 -26.34
N HIS A 1242 -13.30 -57.19 -26.71
CA HIS A 1242 -12.18 -58.08 -27.06
C HIS A 1242 -11.63 -58.84 -25.85
N GLU A 1243 -11.56 -58.23 -24.65
CA GLU A 1243 -11.23 -58.94 -23.41
C GLU A 1243 -12.22 -60.07 -23.12
N LEU A 1244 -13.53 -59.84 -23.36
CA LEU A 1244 -14.56 -60.85 -23.18
C LEU A 1244 -14.43 -62.01 -24.19
N GLU A 1245 -14.04 -61.74 -25.44
CA GLU A 1245 -13.70 -62.79 -26.41
C GLU A 1245 -12.53 -63.65 -25.93
N ILE A 1246 -11.44 -63.02 -25.49
CA ILE A 1246 -10.24 -63.70 -24.95
C ILE A 1246 -10.59 -64.53 -23.71
N ALA A 1247 -11.42 -64.00 -22.81
CA ALA A 1247 -11.87 -64.70 -21.61
C ALA A 1247 -12.74 -65.93 -21.95
N ALA A 1248 -13.62 -65.82 -22.95
CA ALA A 1248 -14.45 -66.93 -23.40
C ALA A 1248 -13.65 -68.03 -24.11
N ASP A 1249 -12.73 -67.66 -25.00
CA ASP A 1249 -11.84 -68.63 -25.69
C ASP A 1249 -10.92 -69.34 -24.69
N LYS A 1250 -10.40 -68.62 -23.70
CA LYS A 1250 -9.63 -69.21 -22.59
C LYS A 1250 -10.49 -70.19 -21.77
N ALA A 1251 -11.71 -69.82 -21.42
CA ALA A 1251 -12.63 -70.69 -20.68
C ALA A 1251 -13.02 -71.95 -21.51
N ALA A 1252 -13.22 -71.80 -22.82
CA ALA A 1252 -13.46 -72.92 -23.74
C ALA A 1252 -12.24 -73.84 -23.86
N TYR A 1253 -11.03 -73.27 -23.92
CA TYR A 1253 -9.78 -74.03 -23.94
C TYR A 1253 -9.54 -74.79 -22.62
N GLU A 1254 -9.77 -74.15 -21.47
CA GLU A 1254 -9.68 -74.80 -20.16
C GLU A 1254 -10.75 -75.89 -19.99
N ALA A 1255 -11.96 -75.70 -20.52
CA ALA A 1255 -12.99 -76.74 -20.55
C ALA A 1255 -12.59 -77.92 -21.46
N TYR A 1256 -12.03 -77.66 -22.65
CA TYR A 1256 -11.53 -78.68 -23.57
C TYR A 1256 -10.38 -79.50 -22.96
N GLN A 1257 -9.42 -78.84 -22.30
CA GLN A 1257 -8.35 -79.50 -21.54
C GLN A 1257 -8.92 -80.39 -20.40
N LYS A 1258 -10.08 -80.04 -19.86
CA LYS A 1258 -10.77 -80.77 -18.78
C LYS A 1258 -11.67 -81.92 -19.26
N GLU A 1259 -12.05 -81.95 -20.54
CA GLU A 1259 -12.61 -83.15 -21.20
C GLU A 1259 -11.53 -84.12 -21.72
N LEU A 1260 -10.27 -83.66 -21.78
CA LEU A 1260 -9.10 -84.44 -22.21
C LEU A 1260 -8.44 -85.29 -21.10
N VAL A 1261 -8.97 -85.23 -19.87
CA VAL A 1261 -8.43 -85.85 -18.64
C VAL A 1261 -9.42 -86.81 -17.99
#